data_AF-V4B0I8-F1
#
_entry.id   AF-V4B0I8-F1
#
_cell.length_a   1.000
_cell.length_b   1.000
_cell.length_c   1.000
_cell.angle_alpha   90.00
_cell.angle_beta   90.00
_cell.angle_gamma   90.00
#
_symmetry.space_group_name_H-M   'P 1'
#
loop_
_entity.id
_entity.type
_entity.pdbx_description
1 polymer ?
#
loop_
_entity_poly.entity_id
_entity_poly.type
_entity_poly.pdbx_seq_one_letter_code
_entity_poly.pdbx_strand_id
1 'polypeptide(L)'
;ILRCISQLELAQLIGTGVKTKYITNPSNSSASSSHPIEAFDPEVIARGGIQNLDRQRLAHFHETVGETSSQSVVVAVDRIFTGSVKLDGDAIVEFTKALCQVSLDELASPTHPRMFSLQKIVEISYYNMGRIRLQWSRIWQYLGDHFNKVGCYPNEDIAFFAVDSIRQLSMKFIEKGEFANFRFQKDFLRPFEHIMKRNRSPTIRDMVVRCVAQMVNSQAANIKSGWKNIFSTFHLAASDHDEGIVELAFQTTGKIISSICEKHFTAIIDSFQDAVKCLSEFACNAAFPDTSMEAIRLIRNCAKYVAEKPHMFREHAGEEMNVPEDDRVWVRGWFPVLFELSCVINRCKLDVRTRGLTVMFEIMKTYGDSFQQHWWRDLFRIIFRIFDNMKLPEQLSEKSEWMTTTCNHALYAIVDVFTQYYDNLHDILLLDLYQMLHWCVQQDNEQLARSGTNCLENLVISNGNKFSSAVWDQTCSCMLDIFKSTIPHNLLTWKADNDESQSVSRQDTNNDNDVDDKSINSVDSSMDTNKLKRADSSISINSTVSVDSRDQKIPRSKISSDIKLFQGLLIKCVVQLELIQTIDNIVFFPTTSKKEDAENLALAQAGKEEVPYYMYDSGQQHEDQGMYQFLNSAQLIHLVDCLLESHHFAKKFNSNHEQRNVLWKAGFKGKAKPNLLKQETQSLACLFRILFRMYNDDSRQDAWPDIEKKLLGVCRDALEYFLSLQSDSHREAWSSLMLLLLTRLLKMSDERFRVHAAVYYPLLCEVIMFDLKLELRSILKKFLLRIAPTFNITEA
;
A
#
# COMPACT_ATOMS: atom_id res chain seq x y z
N ILE A 1 34.75 -43.47 31.01
CA ILE A 1 33.74 -44.55 30.83
C ILE A 1 33.06 -44.44 29.47
N LEU A 2 32.22 -43.43 29.20
CA LEU A 2 31.49 -43.32 27.92
C LEU A 2 32.40 -43.31 26.67
N ARG A 3 33.54 -42.62 26.72
CA ARG A 3 34.57 -42.72 25.66
C ARG A 3 35.11 -44.13 25.48
N CYS A 4 35.33 -44.88 26.56
CA CYS A 4 35.80 -46.27 26.48
C CYS A 4 34.75 -47.17 25.82
N ILE A 5 33.46 -46.95 26.13
CA ILE A 5 32.34 -47.66 25.49
C ILE A 5 32.28 -47.33 23.99
N SER A 6 32.43 -46.05 23.64
CA SER A 6 32.52 -45.61 22.24
C SER A 6 33.67 -46.29 21.49
N GLN A 7 34.86 -46.37 22.09
CA GLN A 7 36.02 -47.03 21.48
C GLN A 7 35.87 -48.55 21.40
N LEU A 8 35.20 -49.15 22.39
CA LEU A 8 34.85 -50.57 22.38
C LEU A 8 33.93 -50.90 21.19
N GLU A 9 32.93 -50.06 20.94
CA GLU A 9 32.04 -50.22 19.78
C GLU A 9 32.79 -50.07 18.45
N LEU A 10 33.74 -49.12 18.38
CA LEU A 10 34.61 -48.97 17.20
C LEU A 10 35.41 -50.25 16.94
N ALA A 11 36.00 -50.84 18.00
CA ALA A 11 36.76 -52.08 17.88
C ALA A 11 35.89 -53.26 17.42
N GLN A 12 34.65 -53.37 17.90
CA GLN A 12 33.68 -54.38 17.46
C GLN A 12 33.30 -54.23 15.98
N LEU A 13 33.10 -53.00 15.50
CA LEU A 13 32.83 -52.71 14.08
C LEU A 13 34.00 -53.14 13.18
N ILE A 14 35.24 -52.85 13.60
CA ILE A 14 36.45 -53.27 12.87
C ILE A 14 36.58 -54.80 12.85
N GLY A 15 36.26 -55.47 13.97
CA GLY A 15 36.34 -56.93 14.12
C GLY A 15 35.35 -57.73 13.28
N THR A 16 34.18 -57.17 12.99
CA THR A 16 33.09 -57.85 12.26
C THR A 16 33.21 -57.73 10.74
N GLY A 17 34.24 -57.04 10.23
CA GLY A 17 34.53 -56.98 8.80
C GLY A 17 33.55 -56.16 7.97
N VAL A 18 32.79 -55.26 8.58
CA VAL A 18 31.92 -54.31 7.87
C VAL A 18 32.81 -53.37 7.06
N LYS A 19 32.99 -53.66 5.77
CA LYS A 19 33.67 -52.76 4.83
C LYS A 19 32.91 -51.43 4.79
N THR A 20 33.53 -50.38 5.33
CA THR A 20 33.16 -49.00 5.01
C THR A 20 33.24 -48.86 3.49
N LYS A 21 32.10 -48.78 2.80
CA LYS A 21 32.08 -48.27 1.42
C LYS A 21 32.69 -46.86 1.48
N TYR A 22 33.51 -46.48 0.49
CA TYR A 22 34.28 -45.20 0.38
C TYR A 22 35.78 -45.21 0.75
N ILE A 23 36.51 -46.33 0.65
CA ILE A 23 37.98 -46.27 0.54
C ILE A 23 38.36 -46.06 -0.93
N THR A 24 38.59 -44.81 -1.35
CA THR A 24 39.38 -44.48 -2.57
C THR A 24 40.27 -43.25 -2.38
N ASN A 25 41.56 -43.46 -2.64
CA ASN A 25 42.71 -42.55 -2.83
C ASN A 25 43.43 -41.91 -1.62
N PRO A 26 44.75 -42.20 -1.43
CA PRO A 26 45.62 -41.39 -0.60
C PRO A 26 46.36 -40.34 -1.44
N SER A 27 46.40 -39.09 -0.95
CA SER A 27 47.43 -38.11 -1.32
C SER A 27 48.17 -37.65 -0.07
N ASN A 28 49.50 -37.57 -0.21
CA ASN A 28 50.52 -37.37 0.81
C ASN A 28 50.31 -36.16 1.73
N SER A 29 50.58 -36.35 3.03
CA SER A 29 51.39 -35.40 3.80
C SER A 29 51.92 -36.01 5.11
N SER A 30 53.18 -35.71 5.38
CA SER A 30 54.01 -36.16 6.49
C SER A 30 54.02 -35.16 7.63
N ALA A 31 53.88 -35.61 8.89
CA ALA A 31 54.44 -34.93 10.05
C ALA A 31 54.57 -35.90 11.23
N SER A 32 55.71 -35.80 11.92
CA SER A 32 56.18 -36.63 13.02
C SER A 32 56.10 -35.89 14.35
N SER A 33 55.64 -36.53 15.43
CA SER A 33 56.07 -36.22 16.80
C SER A 33 55.74 -37.37 17.76
N SER A 34 56.75 -37.77 18.52
CA SER A 34 56.83 -38.95 19.39
C SER A 34 56.23 -38.75 20.79
N HIS A 35 55.27 -39.60 21.19
CA HIS A 35 54.94 -39.88 22.60
C HIS A 35 54.47 -41.35 22.80
N PRO A 36 54.81 -42.02 23.92
CA PRO A 36 54.62 -43.46 24.10
C PRO A 36 53.22 -43.84 24.62
N ILE A 37 52.15 -43.38 23.97
CA ILE A 37 50.76 -43.85 24.17
C ILE A 37 50.03 -43.91 22.81
N GLU A 38 50.71 -44.33 21.74
CA GLU A 38 50.15 -44.44 20.38
C GLU A 38 50.00 -45.89 19.89
N ALA A 39 50.13 -46.89 20.77
CA ALA A 39 49.90 -48.29 20.39
C ALA A 39 48.41 -48.63 20.14
N PHE A 40 47.50 -47.65 20.28
CA PHE A 40 46.05 -47.80 20.14
C PHE A 40 45.42 -46.67 19.29
N ASP A 41 46.18 -46.04 18.39
CA ASP A 41 45.66 -45.01 17.47
C ASP A 41 45.05 -45.63 16.19
N PRO A 42 43.74 -45.45 15.93
CA PRO A 42 43.07 -45.95 14.72
C PRO A 42 43.60 -45.36 13.39
N GLU A 43 44.27 -44.20 13.39
CA GLU A 43 44.83 -43.62 12.15
C GLU A 43 46.02 -44.43 11.60
N VAL A 44 46.80 -45.09 12.47
CA VAL A 44 47.94 -45.92 12.07
C VAL A 44 47.47 -47.24 11.43
N ILE A 45 46.31 -47.75 11.86
CA ILE A 45 45.71 -48.99 11.36
C ILE A 45 45.01 -48.76 10.02
N ALA A 46 44.35 -47.61 9.84
CA ALA A 46 43.65 -47.25 8.60
C ALA A 46 44.59 -46.83 7.45
N ARG A 47 45.81 -46.34 7.73
CA ARG A 47 46.80 -45.90 6.72
C ARG A 47 47.57 -47.03 6.01
N GLY A 48 47.12 -48.28 6.10
CA GLY A 48 47.71 -49.39 5.34
C GLY A 48 49.05 -49.91 5.88
N GLY A 49 49.34 -49.72 7.17
CA GLY A 49 50.51 -50.28 7.87
C GLY A 49 50.46 -51.79 8.13
N ILE A 50 49.74 -52.59 7.31
CA ILE A 50 49.62 -54.05 7.45
C ILE A 50 50.41 -54.75 6.35
N GLN A 51 51.69 -54.42 6.20
CA GLN A 51 52.60 -55.25 5.39
C GLN A 51 53.68 -55.95 6.22
N ASN A 52 53.85 -55.63 7.51
CA ASN A 52 54.87 -56.25 8.37
C ASN A 52 54.40 -56.50 9.83
N LEU A 53 53.19 -57.03 10.03
CA LEU A 53 52.74 -57.48 11.36
C LEU A 53 52.61 -59.02 11.39
N ASP A 54 53.27 -59.63 12.37
CA ASP A 54 53.24 -61.07 12.64
C ASP A 54 51.82 -61.64 12.61
N ARG A 55 51.64 -62.72 11.86
CA ARG A 55 50.37 -63.47 11.73
C ARG A 55 49.76 -63.89 13.08
N GLN A 56 50.60 -64.05 14.12
CA GLN A 56 50.18 -64.33 15.49
C GLN A 56 49.59 -63.12 16.22
N ARG A 57 50.11 -61.91 16.01
CA ARG A 57 49.53 -60.69 16.61
C ARG A 57 48.21 -60.31 15.97
N LEU A 58 48.06 -60.55 14.67
CA LEU A 58 46.79 -60.37 13.97
C LEU A 58 45.74 -61.39 14.46
N ALA A 59 46.13 -62.65 14.66
CA ALA A 59 45.25 -63.68 15.24
C ALA A 59 44.85 -63.34 16.68
N HIS A 60 45.79 -62.88 17.52
CA HIS A 60 45.50 -62.47 18.89
C HIS A 60 44.65 -61.19 18.96
N PHE A 61 44.83 -60.25 18.02
CA PHE A 61 43.95 -59.09 17.85
C PHE A 61 42.54 -59.51 17.45
N HIS A 62 42.38 -60.42 16.48
CA HIS A 62 41.08 -60.98 16.11
C HIS A 62 40.42 -61.76 17.26
N GLU A 63 41.19 -62.48 18.08
CA GLU A 63 40.72 -63.20 19.27
C GLU A 63 40.26 -62.24 20.37
N THR A 64 41.06 -61.22 20.68
CA THR A 64 40.73 -60.17 21.67
C THR A 64 39.52 -59.35 21.23
N VAL A 65 39.41 -59.04 19.93
CA VAL A 65 38.25 -58.34 19.37
C VAL A 65 37.00 -59.25 19.35
N GLY A 66 37.17 -60.55 19.15
CA GLY A 66 36.12 -61.57 19.31
C GLY A 66 35.58 -61.65 20.75
N GLU A 67 36.44 -61.52 21.76
CA GLU A 67 36.03 -61.45 23.17
C GLU A 67 35.28 -60.15 23.50
N THR A 68 35.69 -59.02 22.91
CA THR A 68 34.99 -57.73 23.09
C THR A 68 33.59 -57.71 22.46
N SER A 69 33.33 -58.54 21.46
CA SER A 69 32.03 -58.70 20.80
C SER A 69 31.16 -59.80 21.44
N SER A 70 31.57 -60.33 22.60
CA SER A 70 30.79 -61.29 23.36
C SER A 70 29.44 -60.72 23.81
N GLN A 71 28.40 -61.56 23.76
CA GLN A 71 27.03 -61.20 24.14
C GLN A 71 26.94 -60.64 25.57
N SER A 72 27.79 -61.12 26.48
CA SER A 72 27.86 -60.64 27.86
C SER A 72 28.30 -59.18 27.95
N VAL A 73 29.28 -58.75 27.13
CA VAL A 73 29.79 -57.38 27.09
C VAL A 73 28.77 -56.43 26.45
N VAL A 74 28.13 -56.84 25.35
CA VAL A 74 27.06 -56.05 24.70
C VAL A 74 25.90 -55.81 25.67
N VAL A 75 25.45 -56.85 26.39
CA VAL A 75 24.40 -56.73 27.42
C VAL A 75 24.85 -55.84 28.59
N ALA A 76 26.12 -55.91 29.00
CA ALA A 76 26.65 -55.05 30.06
C ALA A 76 26.68 -53.57 29.65
N VAL A 77 27.07 -53.27 28.41
CA VAL A 77 27.03 -51.91 27.85
C VAL A 77 25.58 -51.39 27.79
N ASP A 78 24.65 -52.20 27.31
CA ASP A 78 23.24 -51.81 27.21
C ASP A 78 22.60 -51.56 28.60
N ARG A 79 23.02 -52.33 29.62
CA ARG A 79 22.64 -52.12 31.03
C ARG A 79 23.04 -50.75 31.57
N ILE A 80 24.12 -50.14 31.06
CA ILE A 80 24.54 -48.80 31.49
C ILE A 80 23.52 -47.75 31.00
N PHE A 81 23.08 -47.86 29.73
CA PHE A 81 22.13 -46.91 29.15
C PHE A 81 20.71 -47.14 29.65
N THR A 82 20.23 -48.39 29.72
CA THR A 82 18.92 -48.73 30.31
C THR A 82 18.87 -48.44 31.81
N GLY A 83 20.00 -48.59 32.51
CA GLY A 83 20.16 -48.23 33.93
C GLY A 83 20.13 -46.74 34.21
N SER A 84 20.18 -45.88 33.18
CA SER A 84 20.12 -44.41 33.34
C SER A 84 18.89 -43.93 34.11
N VAL A 85 17.78 -44.67 34.07
CA VAL A 85 16.55 -44.36 34.84
C VAL A 85 16.74 -44.42 36.35
N LYS A 86 17.75 -45.15 36.84
CA LYS A 86 18.06 -45.31 38.26
C LYS A 86 18.99 -44.22 38.80
N LEU A 87 19.60 -43.42 37.92
CA LEU A 87 20.45 -42.29 38.33
C LEU A 87 19.60 -41.23 39.03
N ASP A 88 20.18 -40.57 40.04
CA ASP A 88 19.54 -39.41 40.65
C ASP A 88 19.51 -38.21 39.68
N GLY A 89 18.89 -37.10 40.12
CA GLY A 89 18.65 -35.94 39.28
C GLY A 89 19.90 -35.20 38.80
N ASP A 90 20.99 -35.23 39.55
CA ASP A 90 22.24 -34.57 39.16
C ASP A 90 23.14 -35.51 38.35
N ALA A 91 23.18 -36.79 38.73
CA ALA A 91 23.94 -37.82 38.05
C ALA A 91 23.45 -38.04 36.60
N ILE A 92 22.13 -38.03 36.36
CA ILE A 92 21.60 -38.16 35.00
C ILE A 92 21.98 -36.96 34.12
N VAL A 93 22.02 -35.75 34.67
CA VAL A 93 22.35 -34.54 33.92
C VAL A 93 23.82 -34.57 33.49
N GLU A 94 24.74 -34.88 34.40
CA GLU A 94 26.16 -35.02 34.04
C GLU A 94 26.40 -36.22 33.10
N PHE A 95 25.65 -37.31 33.27
CA PHE A 95 25.69 -38.44 32.33
C PHE A 95 25.27 -38.02 30.91
N THR A 96 24.15 -37.31 30.77
CA THR A 96 23.67 -36.81 29.48
C THR A 96 24.67 -35.83 28.85
N LYS A 97 25.18 -34.87 29.63
CA LYS A 97 26.18 -33.91 29.17
C LYS A 97 27.44 -34.60 28.65
N ALA A 98 27.97 -35.56 29.40
CA ALA A 98 29.13 -36.34 28.99
C ALA A 98 28.85 -37.15 27.72
N LEU A 99 27.66 -37.76 27.60
CA LEU A 99 27.27 -38.52 26.41
C LEU A 99 27.15 -37.62 25.16
N CYS A 100 26.55 -36.44 25.29
CA CYS A 100 26.49 -35.44 24.23
C CYS A 100 27.89 -35.02 23.76
N GLN A 101 28.85 -34.87 24.66
CA GLN A 101 30.23 -34.55 24.28
C GLN A 101 30.89 -35.70 23.52
N VAL A 102 30.75 -36.95 23.99
CA VAL A 102 31.30 -38.12 23.29
C VAL A 102 30.67 -38.27 21.90
N SER A 103 29.36 -38.03 21.77
CA SER A 103 28.71 -38.03 20.46
C SER A 103 29.25 -36.95 19.53
N LEU A 104 29.55 -35.75 20.01
CA LEU A 104 30.17 -34.72 19.16
C LEU A 104 31.58 -35.13 18.73
N ASP A 105 32.37 -35.71 19.64
CA ASP A 105 33.71 -36.23 19.33
C ASP A 105 33.64 -37.34 18.25
N GLU A 106 32.63 -38.22 18.33
CA GLU A 106 32.39 -39.29 17.33
C GLU A 106 32.01 -38.75 15.94
N LEU A 107 31.15 -37.72 15.90
CA LEU A 107 30.67 -37.14 14.65
C LEU A 107 31.73 -36.26 13.99
N ALA A 108 32.61 -35.62 14.78
CA ALA A 108 33.69 -34.77 14.31
C ALA A 108 34.83 -35.52 13.60
N SER A 109 34.83 -36.86 13.64
CA SER A 109 35.81 -37.69 12.94
C SER A 109 35.78 -37.43 11.43
N PRO A 110 36.87 -36.92 10.82
CA PRO A 110 36.88 -36.47 9.43
C PRO A 110 36.87 -37.63 8.43
N THR A 111 37.27 -38.84 8.84
CA THR A 111 37.35 -40.00 7.94
C THR A 111 36.14 -40.93 8.10
N HIS A 112 35.59 -41.04 9.32
CA HIS A 112 34.51 -41.98 9.65
C HIS A 112 33.63 -41.44 10.79
N PRO A 113 32.63 -40.59 10.49
CA PRO A 113 31.70 -40.13 11.51
C PRO A 113 30.82 -41.30 11.98
N ARG A 114 30.70 -41.47 13.30
CA ARG A 114 29.88 -42.55 13.91
C ARG A 114 28.68 -41.96 14.65
N MET A 115 27.55 -42.67 14.54
CA MET A 115 26.28 -42.26 15.18
C MET A 115 25.95 -43.06 16.44
N PHE A 116 26.85 -43.90 16.94
CA PHE A 116 26.56 -44.79 18.08
C PHE A 116 26.10 -44.01 19.32
N SER A 117 26.87 -43.03 19.77
CA SER A 117 26.48 -42.23 20.94
C SER A 117 25.25 -41.36 20.65
N LEU A 118 25.04 -40.93 19.41
CA LEU A 118 23.83 -40.21 19.00
C LEU A 118 22.58 -41.10 19.13
N GLN A 119 22.64 -42.36 18.70
CA GLN A 119 21.57 -43.33 18.90
C GLN A 119 21.30 -43.58 20.38
N LYS A 120 22.37 -43.74 21.18
CA LYS A 120 22.24 -43.88 22.64
C LYS A 120 21.64 -42.65 23.31
N ILE A 121 21.93 -41.44 22.82
CA ILE A 121 21.28 -40.21 23.28
C ILE A 121 19.75 -40.30 23.10
N VAL A 122 19.29 -40.80 21.95
CA VAL A 122 17.85 -40.98 21.68
C VAL A 122 17.24 -42.01 22.64
N GLU A 123 17.86 -43.17 22.81
CA GLU A 123 17.40 -44.21 23.72
C GLU A 123 17.28 -43.72 25.16
N ILE A 124 18.32 -43.06 25.69
CA ILE A 124 18.27 -42.54 27.07
C ILE A 124 17.22 -41.44 27.20
N SER A 125 16.97 -40.67 26.14
CA SER A 125 15.92 -39.66 26.13
C SER A 125 14.57 -40.35 26.37
N TYR A 126 14.29 -41.44 25.65
CA TYR A 126 13.09 -42.25 25.84
C TYR A 126 12.95 -42.82 27.24
N TYR A 127 14.01 -43.45 27.76
CA TYR A 127 13.97 -44.10 29.07
C TYR A 127 13.70 -43.10 30.20
N ASN A 128 14.21 -41.87 30.07
CA ASN A 128 14.14 -40.85 31.12
C ASN A 128 12.98 -39.86 30.94
N MET A 129 12.12 -40.00 29.92
CA MET A 129 10.96 -39.12 29.70
C MET A 129 9.92 -39.16 30.84
N GLY A 130 9.97 -40.15 31.72
CA GLY A 130 9.08 -40.28 32.89
C GLY A 130 9.54 -39.52 34.13
N ARG A 131 10.71 -38.89 34.10
CA ARG A 131 11.27 -38.16 35.25
C ARG A 131 10.47 -36.91 35.59
N ILE A 132 10.67 -36.40 36.81
CA ILE A 132 10.10 -35.12 37.23
C ILE A 132 10.55 -33.99 36.29
N ARG A 133 9.65 -33.05 36.03
CA ARG A 133 9.84 -32.03 34.99
C ARG A 133 11.10 -31.18 35.16
N LEU A 134 11.45 -30.82 36.39
CA LEU A 134 12.64 -30.00 36.66
C LEU A 134 13.93 -30.72 36.25
N GLN A 135 14.04 -32.02 36.54
CA GLN A 135 15.18 -32.84 36.12
C GLN A 135 15.20 -32.99 34.60
N TRP A 136 14.05 -33.27 34.00
CA TRP A 136 13.95 -33.40 32.55
C TRP A 136 14.29 -32.11 31.81
N SER A 137 13.89 -30.94 32.32
CA SER A 137 14.26 -29.64 31.74
C SER A 137 15.78 -29.43 31.74
N ARG A 138 16.47 -29.80 32.84
CA ARG A 138 17.94 -29.77 32.91
C ARG A 138 18.60 -30.76 31.93
N ILE A 139 18.03 -31.96 31.77
CA ILE A 139 18.50 -32.93 30.77
C ILE A 139 18.31 -32.37 29.35
N TRP A 140 17.12 -31.82 29.06
CA TRP A 140 16.77 -31.28 27.75
C TRP A 140 17.62 -30.08 27.35
N GLN A 141 18.10 -29.28 28.31
CA GLN A 141 19.03 -28.20 28.00
C GLN A 141 20.26 -28.71 27.22
N TYR A 142 20.84 -29.83 27.64
CA TYR A 142 21.98 -30.44 26.94
C TYR A 142 21.56 -31.19 25.67
N LEU A 143 20.44 -31.92 25.72
CA LEU A 143 19.93 -32.65 24.56
C LEU A 143 19.53 -31.72 23.42
N GLY A 144 18.74 -30.69 23.71
CA GLY A 144 18.29 -29.69 22.75
C GLY A 144 19.45 -28.95 22.09
N ASP A 145 20.44 -28.53 22.88
CA ASP A 145 21.67 -27.91 22.35
C ASP A 145 22.47 -28.87 21.48
N HIS A 146 22.52 -30.16 21.85
CA HIS A 146 23.16 -31.18 21.05
C HIS A 146 22.42 -31.42 19.72
N PHE A 147 21.11 -31.62 19.76
CA PHE A 147 20.28 -31.79 18.58
C PHE A 147 20.29 -30.58 17.65
N ASN A 148 20.36 -29.36 18.17
CA ASN A 148 20.53 -28.15 17.37
C ASN A 148 21.83 -28.20 16.55
N LYS A 149 22.94 -28.62 17.18
CA LYS A 149 24.24 -28.76 16.51
C LYS A 149 24.22 -29.87 15.46
N VAL A 150 23.72 -31.06 15.83
CA VAL A 150 23.72 -32.23 14.95
C VAL A 150 22.71 -32.09 13.79
N GLY A 151 21.55 -31.46 14.02
CA GLY A 151 20.59 -31.17 12.96
C GLY A 151 21.09 -30.15 11.93
N CYS A 152 22.12 -29.38 12.27
CA CYS A 152 22.81 -28.47 11.36
C CYS A 152 24.14 -29.05 10.84
N TYR A 153 24.38 -30.35 11.03
CA TYR A 153 25.62 -30.98 10.58
C TYR A 153 25.66 -31.04 9.05
N PRO A 154 26.84 -30.86 8.41
CA PRO A 154 26.94 -30.85 6.94
C PRO A 154 26.55 -32.17 6.27
N ASN A 155 26.71 -33.30 6.97
CA ASN A 155 26.29 -34.60 6.46
C ASN A 155 24.78 -34.77 6.62
N GLU A 156 24.09 -34.95 5.49
CA GLU A 156 22.62 -35.04 5.45
C GLU A 156 22.08 -36.25 6.21
N ASP A 157 22.74 -37.41 6.18
CA ASP A 157 22.27 -38.61 6.89
C ASP A 157 22.26 -38.39 8.42
N ILE A 158 23.29 -37.73 8.93
CA ILE A 158 23.43 -37.40 10.36
C ILE A 158 22.37 -36.37 10.75
N ALA A 159 22.22 -35.31 9.95
CA ALA A 159 21.22 -34.27 10.20
C ALA A 159 19.79 -34.85 10.11
N PHE A 160 19.53 -35.73 9.14
CA PHE A 160 18.25 -36.40 8.95
C PHE A 160 17.92 -37.28 10.16
N PHE A 161 18.87 -38.10 10.62
CA PHE A 161 18.70 -38.91 11.82
C PHE A 161 18.37 -38.06 13.05
N ALA A 162 19.07 -36.93 13.23
CA ALA A 162 18.80 -36.01 14.33
C ALA A 162 17.40 -35.38 14.23
N VAL A 163 16.98 -34.88 13.06
CA VAL A 163 15.65 -34.30 12.85
C VAL A 163 14.56 -35.34 13.11
N ASP A 164 14.72 -36.57 12.59
CA ASP A 164 13.76 -37.65 12.84
C ASP A 164 13.69 -38.03 14.32
N SER A 165 14.85 -38.08 15.00
CA SER A 165 14.90 -38.35 16.44
C SER A 165 14.15 -37.29 17.25
N ILE A 166 14.31 -36.01 16.92
CA ILE A 166 13.56 -34.92 17.55
C ILE A 166 12.06 -35.09 17.29
N ARG A 167 11.66 -35.47 16.06
CA ARG A 167 10.24 -35.74 15.71
C ARG A 167 9.65 -36.84 16.58
N GLN A 168 10.32 -37.98 16.68
CA GLN A 168 9.78 -39.11 17.44
C GLN A 168 9.64 -38.77 18.93
N LEU A 169 10.65 -38.11 19.52
CA LEU A 169 10.60 -37.64 20.91
C LEU A 169 9.47 -36.61 21.10
N SER A 170 9.36 -35.64 20.20
CA SER A 170 8.33 -34.59 20.25
C SER A 170 6.92 -35.17 20.18
N MET A 171 6.67 -36.13 19.29
CA MET A 171 5.39 -36.85 19.20
C MET A 171 5.00 -37.50 20.54
N LYS A 172 5.95 -38.20 21.19
CA LYS A 172 5.69 -38.82 22.51
C LYS A 172 5.47 -37.82 23.62
N PHE A 173 6.13 -36.67 23.60
CA PHE A 173 5.88 -35.63 24.60
C PHE A 173 4.55 -34.93 24.40
N ILE A 174 4.12 -34.71 23.16
CA ILE A 174 2.81 -34.13 22.87
C ILE A 174 1.69 -35.08 23.31
N GLU A 175 1.83 -36.40 23.07
CA GLU A 175 0.88 -37.43 23.52
C GLU A 175 0.64 -37.41 25.05
N LYS A 176 1.65 -37.03 25.85
CA LYS A 176 1.52 -36.94 27.32
C LYS A 176 0.70 -35.73 27.80
N GLY A 177 0.46 -34.76 26.92
CA GLY A 177 -0.30 -33.55 27.22
C GLY A 177 0.48 -32.53 28.09
N GLU A 178 0.07 -31.27 27.98
CA GLU A 178 0.65 -30.15 28.71
C GLU A 178 -0.29 -29.61 29.80
N PHE A 179 0.22 -29.42 31.03
CA PHE A 179 -0.53 -28.82 32.14
C PHE A 179 -0.57 -27.30 32.03
N ALA A 180 -1.62 -26.69 32.61
CA ALA A 180 -1.72 -25.24 32.72
C ALA A 180 -0.47 -24.67 33.42
N ASN A 181 0.11 -23.60 32.87
CA ASN A 181 1.30 -22.87 33.33
C ASN A 181 2.68 -23.55 33.14
N PHE A 182 2.74 -24.76 32.56
CA PHE A 182 4.01 -25.41 32.22
C PHE A 182 4.19 -25.50 30.71
N ARG A 183 4.83 -24.49 30.10
CA ARG A 183 4.98 -24.34 28.64
C ARG A 183 6.16 -25.12 28.04
N PHE A 184 6.21 -26.42 28.29
CA PHE A 184 7.36 -27.23 27.91
C PHE A 184 7.35 -27.61 26.43
N GLN A 185 6.19 -27.77 25.78
CA GLN A 185 6.12 -28.13 24.36
C GLN A 185 6.89 -27.13 23.48
N LYS A 186 6.85 -25.84 23.85
CA LYS A 186 7.63 -24.78 23.22
C LYS A 186 9.14 -25.11 23.16
N ASP A 187 9.70 -25.63 24.25
CA ASP A 187 11.14 -25.92 24.34
C ASP A 187 11.54 -27.17 23.52
N PHE A 188 10.64 -28.15 23.38
CA PHE A 188 10.90 -29.36 22.57
C PHE A 188 10.77 -29.12 21.07
N LEU A 189 9.92 -28.17 20.66
CA LEU A 189 9.72 -27.85 19.24
C LEU A 189 10.66 -26.78 18.72
N ARG A 190 11.31 -26.01 19.60
CA ARG A 190 12.31 -25.00 19.26
C ARG A 190 13.46 -25.50 18.36
N PRO A 191 13.96 -26.75 18.48
CA PRO A 191 14.98 -27.26 17.57
C PRO A 191 14.57 -27.29 16.10
N PHE A 192 13.29 -27.54 15.77
CA PHE A 192 12.82 -27.49 14.38
C PHE A 192 12.98 -26.08 13.78
N GLU A 193 12.60 -25.06 14.53
CA GLU A 193 12.80 -23.66 14.15
C GLU A 193 14.29 -23.34 13.96
N HIS A 194 15.15 -23.80 14.88
CA HIS A 194 16.59 -23.59 14.80
C HIS A 194 17.20 -24.22 13.54
N ILE A 195 16.88 -25.49 13.28
CA ILE A 195 17.41 -26.26 12.16
C ILE A 195 16.90 -25.68 10.84
N MET A 196 15.62 -25.35 10.75
CA MET A 196 15.03 -24.71 9.55
C MET A 196 15.73 -23.39 9.20
N LYS A 197 16.14 -22.62 10.21
CA LYS A 197 16.84 -21.35 10.01
C LYS A 197 18.32 -21.51 9.62
N ARG A 198 19.00 -22.52 10.15
CA ARG A 198 20.47 -22.65 10.08
C ARG A 198 20.95 -23.67 9.03
N ASN A 199 20.18 -24.72 8.77
CA ASN A 199 20.53 -25.72 7.77
C ASN A 199 20.11 -25.23 6.37
N ARG A 200 21.03 -25.36 5.39
CA ARG A 200 20.84 -24.91 4.01
C ARG A 200 20.46 -26.02 3.04
N SER A 201 20.51 -27.29 3.48
CA SER A 201 20.10 -28.43 2.64
C SER A 201 18.57 -28.40 2.46
N PRO A 202 18.06 -28.32 1.21
CA PRO A 202 16.62 -28.42 0.94
C PRO A 202 16.04 -29.73 1.47
N THR A 203 16.76 -30.84 1.36
CA THR A 203 16.36 -32.16 1.87
C THR A 203 16.06 -32.13 3.37
N ILE A 204 16.95 -31.52 4.17
CA ILE A 204 16.77 -31.44 5.63
C ILE A 204 15.66 -30.46 6.00
N ARG A 205 15.55 -29.34 5.29
CA ARG A 205 14.49 -28.36 5.50
C ARG A 205 13.11 -28.94 5.17
N ASP A 206 12.97 -29.67 4.07
CA ASP A 206 11.77 -30.44 3.71
C ASP A 206 11.44 -31.48 4.79
N MET A 207 12.44 -32.23 5.27
CA MET A 207 12.25 -33.18 6.38
C MET A 207 11.72 -32.48 7.65
N VAL A 208 12.26 -31.31 8.02
CA VAL A 208 11.75 -30.51 9.16
C VAL A 208 10.27 -30.15 8.95
N VAL A 209 9.89 -29.64 7.78
CA VAL A 209 8.50 -29.27 7.49
C VAL A 209 7.59 -30.50 7.52
N ARG A 210 8.00 -31.64 6.98
CA ARG A 210 7.26 -32.92 7.07
C ARG A 210 7.07 -33.38 8.50
N CYS A 211 8.11 -33.30 9.32
CA CYS A 211 8.03 -33.65 10.74
C CYS A 211 6.96 -32.80 11.45
N VAL A 212 6.99 -31.49 11.23
CA VAL A 212 6.03 -30.55 11.84
C VAL A 212 4.62 -30.77 11.31
N ALA A 213 4.46 -30.95 10.01
CA ALA A 213 3.16 -31.24 9.39
C ALA A 213 2.55 -32.54 9.92
N GLN A 214 3.36 -33.60 10.10
CA GLN A 214 2.91 -34.84 10.70
C GLN A 214 2.43 -34.63 12.14
N MET A 215 3.18 -33.89 12.96
CA MET A 215 2.79 -33.59 14.35
C MET A 215 1.45 -32.86 14.41
N VAL A 216 1.25 -31.85 13.56
CA VAL A 216 -0.04 -31.14 13.44
C VAL A 216 -1.16 -32.11 13.06
N ASN A 217 -0.95 -32.94 12.04
CA ASN A 217 -1.98 -33.87 11.54
C ASN A 217 -2.37 -34.95 12.56
N SER A 218 -1.42 -35.41 13.38
CA SER A 218 -1.66 -36.49 14.33
C SER A 218 -2.07 -36.02 15.73
N GLN A 219 -1.62 -34.83 16.16
CA GLN A 219 -1.69 -34.41 17.56
C GLN A 219 -2.31 -33.01 17.77
N ALA A 220 -3.00 -32.43 16.79
CA ALA A 220 -3.58 -31.08 16.85
C ALA A 220 -4.27 -30.72 18.20
N ALA A 221 -5.08 -31.62 18.75
CA ALA A 221 -5.82 -31.37 20.00
C ALA A 221 -4.92 -31.32 21.26
N ASN A 222 -3.74 -31.95 21.20
CA ASN A 222 -2.79 -32.03 22.32
C ASN A 222 -1.71 -30.94 22.27
N ILE A 223 -1.59 -30.24 21.14
CA ILE A 223 -0.64 -29.12 20.99
C ILE A 223 -1.22 -27.90 21.72
N LYS A 224 -0.41 -27.30 22.59
CA LYS A 224 -0.71 -26.08 23.36
C LYS A 224 0.38 -25.04 23.14
N SER A 225 1.33 -24.87 24.07
CA SER A 225 2.42 -23.87 23.93
C SER A 225 3.32 -24.10 22.72
N GLY A 226 3.29 -25.30 22.13
CA GLY A 226 4.02 -25.67 20.92
C GLY A 226 3.55 -24.99 19.63
N TRP A 227 2.31 -24.47 19.58
CA TRP A 227 1.78 -23.81 18.36
C TRP A 227 2.65 -22.66 17.88
N LYS A 228 3.23 -21.89 18.82
CA LYS A 228 4.14 -20.80 18.50
C LYS A 228 5.35 -21.26 17.67
N ASN A 229 5.99 -22.37 18.03
CA ASN A 229 7.15 -22.88 17.29
C ASN A 229 6.75 -23.50 15.96
N ILE A 230 5.56 -24.10 15.89
CA ILE A 230 5.01 -24.62 14.63
C ILE A 230 4.83 -23.49 13.63
N PHE A 231 4.12 -22.42 14.01
CA PHE A 231 3.97 -21.25 13.15
C PHE A 231 5.30 -20.55 12.86
N SER A 232 6.22 -20.49 13.81
CA SER A 232 7.57 -19.94 13.56
C SER A 232 8.35 -20.77 12.54
N THR A 233 8.21 -22.09 12.56
CA THR A 233 8.86 -22.98 11.59
C THR A 233 8.23 -22.83 10.20
N PHE A 234 6.90 -22.80 10.11
CA PHE A 234 6.20 -22.53 8.85
C PHE A 234 6.43 -21.11 8.32
N HIS A 235 6.63 -20.12 9.19
CA HIS A 235 7.01 -18.76 8.79
C HIS A 235 8.38 -18.73 8.10
N LEU A 236 9.36 -19.50 8.62
CA LEU A 236 10.65 -19.67 7.94
C LEU A 236 10.49 -20.41 6.60
N ALA A 237 9.66 -21.46 6.57
CA ALA A 237 9.33 -22.20 5.35
C ALA A 237 8.61 -21.33 4.31
N ALA A 238 7.79 -20.38 4.74
CA ALA A 238 7.05 -19.48 3.86
C ALA A 238 7.96 -18.59 3.02
N SER A 239 9.16 -18.28 3.52
CA SER A 239 10.20 -17.50 2.82
C SER A 239 11.14 -18.35 1.95
N ASP A 240 10.92 -19.66 1.85
CA ASP A 240 11.74 -20.57 1.06
C ASP A 240 11.50 -20.40 -0.45
N HIS A 241 12.46 -20.87 -1.25
CA HIS A 241 12.39 -20.90 -2.71
C HIS A 241 12.01 -22.27 -3.25
N ASP A 242 12.12 -23.32 -2.43
CA ASP A 242 11.68 -24.66 -2.80
C ASP A 242 10.16 -24.78 -2.74
N GLU A 243 9.54 -25.12 -3.87
CA GLU A 243 8.09 -25.23 -4.00
C GLU A 243 7.50 -26.30 -3.06
N GLY A 244 8.15 -27.46 -2.92
CA GLY A 244 7.64 -28.54 -2.07
C GLY A 244 7.60 -28.18 -0.59
N ILE A 245 8.62 -27.46 -0.12
CA ILE A 245 8.70 -26.92 1.24
C ILE A 245 7.57 -25.92 1.48
N VAL A 246 7.42 -24.93 0.59
CA VAL A 246 6.42 -23.87 0.72
C VAL A 246 5.02 -24.44 0.64
N GLU A 247 4.75 -25.31 -0.34
CA GLU A 247 3.44 -25.92 -0.56
C GLU A 247 3.00 -26.76 0.65
N LEU A 248 3.85 -27.64 1.16
CA LEU A 248 3.50 -28.48 2.31
C LEU A 248 3.24 -27.66 3.58
N ALA A 249 4.08 -26.64 3.83
CA ALA A 249 3.90 -25.73 4.96
C ALA A 249 2.61 -24.91 4.81
N PHE A 250 2.31 -24.44 3.60
CA PHE A 250 1.11 -23.65 3.32
C PHE A 250 -0.17 -24.49 3.43
N GLN A 251 -0.22 -25.68 2.82
CA GLN A 251 -1.36 -26.60 2.91
C GLN A 251 -1.66 -26.95 4.37
N THR A 252 -0.62 -27.22 5.16
CA THR A 252 -0.77 -27.51 6.59
C THR A 252 -1.30 -26.29 7.34
N THR A 253 -0.76 -25.10 7.08
CA THR A 253 -1.24 -23.84 7.67
C THR A 253 -2.70 -23.57 7.29
N GLY A 254 -3.08 -23.78 6.03
CA GLY A 254 -4.45 -23.65 5.55
C GLY A 254 -5.42 -24.60 6.25
N LYS A 255 -5.00 -25.86 6.50
CA LYS A 255 -5.77 -26.82 7.30
C LYS A 255 -5.91 -26.39 8.77
N ILE A 256 -4.84 -25.84 9.36
CA ILE A 256 -4.90 -25.30 10.71
C ILE A 256 -5.96 -24.20 10.79
N ILE A 257 -5.87 -23.19 9.92
CA ILE A 257 -6.79 -22.04 9.93
C ILE A 257 -8.22 -22.44 9.57
N SER A 258 -8.41 -23.33 8.59
CA SER A 258 -9.76 -23.64 8.07
C SER A 258 -10.48 -24.75 8.84
N SER A 259 -9.78 -25.59 9.62
CA SER A 259 -10.40 -26.73 10.31
C SER A 259 -10.03 -26.81 11.79
N ILE A 260 -8.76 -26.64 12.14
CA ILE A 260 -8.31 -26.80 13.53
C ILE A 260 -8.72 -25.59 14.37
N CYS A 261 -8.58 -24.36 13.86
CA CYS A 261 -9.05 -23.15 14.55
C CYS A 261 -10.57 -23.16 14.78
N GLU A 262 -11.34 -23.76 13.87
CA GLU A 262 -12.79 -23.89 14.03
C GLU A 262 -13.13 -24.77 15.25
N LYS A 263 -12.45 -25.92 15.39
CA LYS A 263 -12.72 -26.96 16.41
C LYS A 263 -11.99 -26.76 17.75
N HIS A 264 -10.77 -26.24 17.72
CA HIS A 264 -9.83 -26.21 18.85
C HIS A 264 -9.20 -24.82 19.06
N PHE A 265 -10.00 -23.76 18.92
CA PHE A 265 -9.52 -22.38 19.00
C PHE A 265 -8.79 -22.05 20.31
N THR A 266 -9.26 -22.59 21.45
CA THR A 266 -8.67 -22.41 22.78
C THR A 266 -7.19 -22.78 22.83
N ALA A 267 -6.79 -23.82 22.09
CA ALA A 267 -5.40 -24.27 22.06
C ALA A 267 -4.50 -23.33 21.24
N ILE A 268 -5.07 -22.63 20.26
CA ILE A 268 -4.33 -21.81 19.28
C ILE A 268 -4.30 -20.33 19.65
N ILE A 269 -5.24 -19.85 20.47
CA ILE A 269 -5.45 -18.41 20.74
C ILE A 269 -4.19 -17.66 21.21
N ASP A 270 -3.31 -18.31 21.97
CA ASP A 270 -2.04 -17.74 22.44
C ASP A 270 -0.99 -17.59 21.32
N SER A 271 -1.18 -18.27 20.20
CA SER A 271 -0.35 -18.22 19.00
C SER A 271 -1.11 -17.68 17.79
N PHE A 272 -2.27 -17.05 17.98
CA PHE A 272 -3.07 -16.48 16.89
C PHE A 272 -2.29 -15.42 16.11
N GLN A 273 -1.58 -14.52 16.79
CA GLN A 273 -0.72 -13.52 16.14
C GLN A 273 0.41 -14.19 15.33
N ASP A 274 1.03 -15.25 15.86
CA ASP A 274 2.07 -16.00 15.14
C ASP A 274 1.49 -16.65 13.86
N ALA A 275 0.24 -17.11 13.91
CA ALA A 275 -0.47 -17.69 12.76
C ALA A 275 -0.73 -16.65 11.66
N VAL A 276 -1.25 -15.47 12.01
CA VAL A 276 -1.50 -14.39 11.04
C VAL A 276 -0.20 -13.90 10.43
N LYS A 277 0.86 -13.73 11.23
CA LYS A 277 2.19 -13.36 10.75
C LYS A 277 2.79 -14.42 9.81
N CYS A 278 2.58 -15.70 10.10
CA CYS A 278 2.98 -16.79 9.21
C CYS A 278 2.27 -16.67 7.85
N LEU A 279 0.95 -16.43 7.83
CA LEU A 279 0.20 -16.21 6.59
C LEU A 279 0.70 -14.98 5.81
N SER A 280 1.01 -13.88 6.50
CA SER A 280 1.56 -12.68 5.85
C SER A 280 2.88 -12.95 5.15
N GLU A 281 3.72 -13.82 5.71
CA GLU A 281 4.99 -14.18 5.06
C GLU A 281 4.76 -15.03 3.81
N PHE A 282 3.78 -15.95 3.82
CA PHE A 282 3.35 -16.63 2.59
C PHE A 282 2.82 -15.64 1.55
N ALA A 283 2.06 -14.62 1.97
CA ALA A 283 1.58 -13.55 1.11
C ALA A 283 2.70 -12.68 0.51
N CYS A 284 3.83 -12.56 1.20
CA CYS A 284 4.97 -11.75 0.76
C CYS A 284 5.97 -12.54 -0.09
N ASN A 285 5.78 -13.85 -0.27
CA ASN A 285 6.68 -14.65 -1.10
C ASN A 285 6.38 -14.46 -2.59
N ALA A 286 7.15 -13.58 -3.23
CA ALA A 286 6.99 -13.21 -4.63
C ALA A 286 7.20 -14.35 -5.64
N ALA A 287 7.75 -15.51 -5.22
CA ALA A 287 7.90 -16.68 -6.07
C ALA A 287 6.58 -17.46 -6.27
N PHE A 288 5.62 -17.32 -5.35
CA PHE A 288 4.38 -18.10 -5.34
C PHE A 288 3.14 -17.20 -5.23
N PRO A 289 2.72 -16.52 -6.33
CA PRO A 289 1.62 -15.56 -6.30
C PRO A 289 0.26 -16.19 -5.96
N ASP A 290 -0.02 -17.43 -6.39
CA ASP A 290 -1.28 -18.12 -6.06
C ASP A 290 -1.38 -18.40 -4.56
N THR A 291 -0.29 -18.90 -3.97
CA THR A 291 -0.15 -19.04 -2.51
C THR A 291 -0.34 -17.70 -1.81
N SER A 292 0.16 -16.61 -2.41
CA SER A 292 0.02 -15.28 -1.83
C SER A 292 -1.44 -14.83 -1.75
N MET A 293 -2.20 -15.04 -2.82
CA MET A 293 -3.64 -14.71 -2.87
C MET A 293 -4.45 -15.54 -1.86
N GLU A 294 -4.16 -16.84 -1.77
CA GLU A 294 -4.85 -17.73 -0.85
C GLU A 294 -4.47 -17.45 0.61
N ALA A 295 -3.23 -17.04 0.89
CA ALA A 295 -2.80 -16.59 2.21
C ALA A 295 -3.60 -15.35 2.66
N ILE A 296 -3.80 -14.37 1.78
CA ILE A 296 -4.65 -13.20 2.07
C ILE A 296 -6.10 -13.63 2.36
N ARG A 297 -6.64 -14.62 1.63
CA ARG A 297 -7.97 -15.19 1.91
C ARG A 297 -8.02 -15.82 3.31
N LEU A 298 -6.98 -16.55 3.72
CA LEU A 298 -6.89 -17.15 5.05
C LEU A 298 -6.75 -16.08 6.16
N ILE A 299 -6.06 -14.96 5.90
CA ILE A 299 -6.02 -13.82 6.83
C ILE A 299 -7.44 -13.23 7.01
N ARG A 300 -8.25 -13.15 5.94
CA ARG A 300 -9.67 -12.77 6.04
C ARG A 300 -10.46 -13.73 6.93
N ASN A 301 -10.19 -15.03 6.86
CA ASN A 301 -10.81 -16.00 7.77
C ASN A 301 -10.36 -15.80 9.22
N CYS A 302 -9.13 -15.33 9.45
CA CYS A 302 -8.67 -14.97 10.79
C CYS A 302 -9.51 -13.82 11.38
N ALA A 303 -9.82 -12.78 10.60
CA ALA A 303 -10.76 -11.72 11.02
C ALA A 303 -12.13 -12.27 11.41
N LYS A 304 -12.66 -13.25 10.67
CA LYS A 304 -13.94 -13.91 11.00
C LYS A 304 -13.90 -14.53 12.41
N TYR A 305 -12.82 -15.21 12.78
CA TYR A 305 -12.69 -15.77 14.13
C TYR A 305 -12.64 -14.72 15.23
N VAL A 306 -12.03 -13.56 14.98
CA VAL A 306 -12.02 -12.44 15.95
C VAL A 306 -13.45 -11.91 16.15
N ALA A 307 -14.20 -11.75 15.06
CA ALA A 307 -15.59 -11.27 15.11
C ALA A 307 -16.55 -12.27 15.78
N GLU A 308 -16.42 -13.56 15.49
CA GLU A 308 -17.33 -14.60 16.02
C GLU A 308 -17.02 -15.01 17.46
N LYS A 309 -15.76 -14.88 17.90
CA LYS A 309 -15.30 -15.36 19.22
C LYS A 309 -14.57 -14.29 20.05
N PRO A 310 -15.12 -13.06 20.21
CA PRO A 310 -14.42 -11.99 20.93
C PRO A 310 -14.20 -12.29 22.42
N HIS A 311 -15.13 -13.01 23.06
CA HIS A 311 -15.04 -13.42 24.47
C HIS A 311 -13.78 -14.25 24.75
N MET A 312 -13.39 -15.13 23.82
CA MET A 312 -12.20 -15.97 23.96
C MET A 312 -10.92 -15.13 24.10
N PHE A 313 -10.81 -14.05 23.32
CA PHE A 313 -9.66 -13.14 23.38
C PHE A 313 -9.61 -12.32 24.67
N ARG A 314 -10.78 -12.03 25.27
CA ARG A 314 -10.87 -11.34 26.57
C ARG A 314 -10.41 -12.23 27.72
N GLU A 315 -10.93 -13.46 27.77
CA GLU A 315 -10.78 -14.37 28.92
C GLU A 315 -9.44 -15.11 28.94
N HIS A 316 -8.90 -15.52 27.79
CA HIS A 316 -7.69 -16.35 27.73
C HIS A 316 -6.39 -15.52 27.74
N ALA A 317 -6.40 -14.29 28.25
CA ALA A 317 -5.17 -13.55 28.46
C ALA A 317 -4.49 -14.11 29.71
N GLY A 318 -3.27 -14.64 29.56
CA GLY A 318 -2.45 -14.97 30.72
C GLY A 318 -2.38 -13.76 31.65
N GLU A 319 -2.31 -14.01 32.97
CA GLU A 319 -2.38 -13.01 34.05
C GLU A 319 -1.35 -11.86 33.94
N GLU A 320 -0.42 -11.91 32.98
CA GLU A 320 0.68 -10.97 32.75
C GLU A 320 0.36 -9.78 31.82
N MET A 321 -0.84 -9.69 31.22
CA MET A 321 -1.19 -8.59 30.30
C MET A 321 -1.79 -7.38 31.03
N ASN A 322 -1.01 -6.29 31.12
CA ASN A 322 -1.44 -4.96 31.60
C ASN A 322 -2.34 -4.21 30.59
N VAL A 323 -3.23 -4.91 29.90
CA VAL A 323 -4.15 -4.34 28.91
C VAL A 323 -5.58 -4.50 29.44
N PRO A 324 -6.41 -3.44 29.42
CA PRO A 324 -7.83 -3.53 29.80
C PRO A 324 -8.52 -4.69 29.08
N GLU A 325 -9.44 -5.37 29.77
CA GLU A 325 -10.04 -6.61 29.24
C GLU A 325 -10.72 -6.40 27.88
N ASP A 326 -11.38 -5.26 27.71
CA ASP A 326 -12.05 -4.89 26.48
C ASP A 326 -11.07 -4.70 25.31
N ASP A 327 -9.88 -4.17 25.57
CA ASP A 327 -8.82 -3.92 24.58
C ASP A 327 -8.03 -5.17 24.20
N ARG A 328 -8.18 -6.28 24.94
CA ARG A 328 -7.52 -7.56 24.61
C ARG A 328 -7.94 -8.07 23.24
N VAL A 329 -9.21 -7.87 22.86
CA VAL A 329 -9.73 -8.26 21.53
C VAL A 329 -9.03 -7.48 20.41
N TRP A 330 -8.77 -6.19 20.64
CA TRP A 330 -8.01 -5.36 19.71
C TRP A 330 -6.57 -5.83 19.59
N VAL A 331 -5.83 -5.85 20.70
CA VAL A 331 -4.38 -6.13 20.70
C VAL A 331 -4.05 -7.55 20.23
N ARG A 332 -4.87 -8.54 20.59
CA ARG A 332 -4.61 -9.95 20.28
C ARG A 332 -5.32 -10.46 19.02
N GLY A 333 -6.40 -9.81 18.61
CA GLY A 333 -7.25 -10.25 17.51
C GLY A 333 -7.17 -9.31 16.32
N TRP A 334 -7.84 -8.16 16.41
CA TRP A 334 -8.00 -7.24 15.29
C TRP A 334 -6.69 -6.61 14.81
N PHE A 335 -5.87 -6.12 15.75
CA PHE A 335 -4.62 -5.44 15.43
C PHE A 335 -3.64 -6.34 14.65
N PRO A 336 -3.35 -7.60 15.07
CA PRO A 336 -2.54 -8.52 14.25
C PRO A 336 -3.05 -8.70 12.83
N VAL A 337 -4.36 -8.87 12.63
CA VAL A 337 -4.94 -9.07 11.29
C VAL A 337 -4.74 -7.84 10.40
N LEU A 338 -5.09 -6.66 10.91
CA LEU A 338 -5.03 -5.42 10.13
C LEU A 338 -3.59 -4.94 9.92
N PHE A 339 -2.73 -5.14 10.92
CA PHE A 339 -1.31 -4.79 10.84
C PHE A 339 -0.59 -5.67 9.81
N GLU A 340 -0.79 -6.98 9.84
CA GLU A 340 -0.14 -7.88 8.88
C GLU A 340 -0.67 -7.66 7.45
N LEU A 341 -1.96 -7.33 7.25
CA LEU A 341 -2.45 -6.87 5.95
C LEU A 341 -1.77 -5.57 5.50
N SER A 342 -1.53 -4.62 6.41
CA SER A 342 -0.74 -3.42 6.12
C SER A 342 0.70 -3.78 5.71
N CYS A 343 1.33 -4.76 6.35
CA CYS A 343 2.65 -5.26 5.92
C CYS A 343 2.61 -5.85 4.50
N VAL A 344 1.58 -6.64 4.16
CA VAL A 344 1.38 -7.17 2.79
C VAL A 344 1.27 -6.02 1.78
N ILE A 345 0.45 -5.00 2.08
CA ILE A 345 0.26 -3.84 1.20
C ILE A 345 1.59 -3.11 0.92
N ASN A 346 2.42 -2.95 1.95
CA ASN A 346 3.68 -2.22 1.86
C ASN A 346 4.86 -3.03 1.27
N ARG A 347 4.84 -4.36 1.35
CA ARG A 347 5.97 -5.22 0.93
C ARG A 347 5.78 -5.90 -0.42
N CYS A 348 4.56 -6.00 -0.93
CA CYS A 348 4.24 -6.87 -2.08
C CYS A 348 4.09 -6.13 -3.42
N LYS A 349 4.09 -6.90 -4.52
CA LYS A 349 3.80 -6.42 -5.89
C LYS A 349 2.34 -6.00 -6.06
N LEU A 350 2.07 -5.27 -7.16
CA LEU A 350 0.77 -4.65 -7.48
C LEU A 350 -0.46 -5.53 -7.22
N ASP A 351 -0.49 -6.75 -7.75
CA ASP A 351 -1.68 -7.60 -7.64
C ASP A 351 -1.97 -8.03 -6.20
N VAL A 352 -0.93 -8.47 -5.49
CA VAL A 352 -1.01 -8.93 -4.09
C VAL A 352 -1.30 -7.77 -3.15
N ARG A 353 -0.65 -6.61 -3.32
CA ARG A 353 -0.91 -5.43 -2.47
C ARG A 353 -2.33 -4.89 -2.68
N THR A 354 -2.81 -4.85 -3.92
CA THR A 354 -4.17 -4.40 -4.23
C THR A 354 -5.20 -5.34 -3.60
N ARG A 355 -4.96 -6.66 -3.66
CA ARG A 355 -5.84 -7.62 -2.99
C ARG A 355 -5.81 -7.49 -1.46
N GLY A 356 -4.62 -7.31 -0.87
CA GLY A 356 -4.46 -7.06 0.56
C GLY A 356 -5.22 -5.81 1.01
N LEU A 357 -5.14 -4.73 0.22
CA LEU A 357 -5.88 -3.48 0.44
C LEU A 357 -7.39 -3.70 0.41
N THR A 358 -7.90 -4.37 -0.63
CA THR A 358 -9.33 -4.70 -0.73
C THR A 358 -9.81 -5.52 0.46
N VAL A 359 -9.07 -6.56 0.87
CA VAL A 359 -9.45 -7.40 2.02
C VAL A 359 -9.42 -6.61 3.33
N MET A 360 -8.44 -5.74 3.53
CA MET A 360 -8.36 -4.89 4.72
C MET A 360 -9.60 -3.98 4.83
N PHE A 361 -9.99 -3.30 3.76
CA PHE A 361 -11.17 -2.45 3.76
C PHE A 361 -12.48 -3.25 3.77
N GLU A 362 -12.55 -4.44 3.16
CA GLU A 362 -13.70 -5.36 3.32
C GLU A 362 -13.91 -5.72 4.80
N ILE A 363 -12.84 -6.05 5.53
CA ILE A 363 -12.90 -6.36 6.96
C ILE A 363 -13.45 -5.16 7.74
N MET A 364 -12.95 -3.95 7.45
CA MET A 364 -13.42 -2.72 8.10
C MET A 364 -14.89 -2.44 7.82
N LYS A 365 -15.34 -2.55 6.56
CA LYS A 365 -16.75 -2.35 6.18
C LYS A 365 -17.68 -3.40 6.77
N THR A 366 -17.18 -4.62 7.00
CA THR A 366 -18.00 -5.75 7.49
C THR A 366 -18.10 -5.79 9.01
N TYR A 367 -17.01 -5.46 9.73
CA TYR A 367 -16.92 -5.64 11.18
C TYR A 367 -16.70 -4.33 11.95
N GLY A 368 -16.72 -3.17 11.28
CA GLY A 368 -16.44 -1.87 11.90
C GLY A 368 -17.40 -1.50 13.04
N ASP A 369 -18.63 -2.01 13.04
CA ASP A 369 -19.60 -1.84 14.12
C ASP A 369 -19.12 -2.43 15.46
N SER A 370 -18.18 -3.39 15.42
CA SER A 370 -17.59 -3.99 16.62
C SER A 370 -16.42 -3.20 17.19
N PHE A 371 -15.96 -2.14 16.50
CA PHE A 371 -14.76 -1.39 16.88
C PHE A 371 -15.07 -0.25 17.83
N GLN A 372 -14.20 -0.06 18.82
CA GLN A 372 -14.26 1.07 19.73
C GLN A 372 -13.62 2.33 19.11
N GLN A 373 -14.00 3.50 19.62
CA GLN A 373 -13.59 4.78 19.07
C GLN A 373 -12.07 4.98 19.06
N HIS A 374 -11.34 4.54 20.09
CA HIS A 374 -9.87 4.62 20.11
C HIS A 374 -9.20 3.58 19.20
N TRP A 375 -9.83 2.43 18.96
CA TRP A 375 -9.32 1.44 17.99
C TRP A 375 -9.35 1.99 16.57
N TRP A 376 -10.39 2.75 16.22
CA TRP A 376 -10.45 3.47 14.95
C TRP A 376 -9.28 4.45 14.78
N ARG A 377 -8.91 5.19 15.84
CA ARG A 377 -7.74 6.08 15.78
C ARG A 377 -6.45 5.32 15.52
N ASP A 378 -6.24 4.20 16.22
CA ASP A 378 -5.05 3.36 16.01
C ASP A 378 -5.02 2.74 14.61
N LEU A 379 -6.17 2.30 14.10
CA LEU A 379 -6.29 1.76 12.76
C LEU A 379 -5.98 2.81 11.69
N PHE A 380 -6.57 3.99 11.78
CA PHE A 380 -6.35 5.06 10.80
C PHE A 380 -4.90 5.57 10.81
N ARG A 381 -4.19 5.51 11.95
CA ARG A 381 -2.74 5.74 12.00
C ARG A 381 -1.96 4.74 11.13
N ILE A 382 -2.38 3.48 11.11
CA ILE A 382 -1.77 2.45 10.24
C ILE A 382 -2.14 2.70 8.77
N ILE A 383 -3.38 3.08 8.50
CA ILE A 383 -3.87 3.31 7.13
C ILE A 383 -3.21 4.56 6.52
N PHE A 384 -3.11 5.66 7.26
CA PHE A 384 -2.46 6.87 6.76
C PHE A 384 -0.97 6.67 6.46
N ARG A 385 -0.31 5.70 7.10
CA ARG A 385 1.07 5.31 6.75
C ARG A 385 1.22 4.75 5.33
N ILE A 386 0.15 4.29 4.67
CA ILE A 386 0.19 3.91 3.25
C ILE A 386 0.63 5.11 2.37
N PHE A 387 0.34 6.33 2.82
CA PHE A 387 0.74 7.56 2.17
C PHE A 387 2.13 8.05 2.62
N ASP A 388 2.76 7.46 3.65
CA ASP A 388 4.11 7.86 4.10
C ASP A 388 5.21 7.41 3.13
N ASN A 389 5.02 6.31 2.39
CA ASN A 389 5.96 5.83 1.36
C ASN A 389 6.25 6.91 0.28
N MET A 390 5.38 7.91 0.20
CA MET A 390 5.52 9.09 -0.67
C MET A 390 6.66 10.03 -0.27
N LYS A 391 7.12 9.96 0.99
CA LYS A 391 8.19 10.80 1.56
C LYS A 391 9.59 10.28 1.22
N LEU A 392 9.72 9.05 0.71
CA LEU A 392 11.02 8.46 0.39
C LEU A 392 11.51 8.89 -1.02
N PRO A 393 12.81 9.19 -1.19
CA PRO A 393 13.39 9.58 -2.49
C PRO A 393 13.56 8.44 -3.52
N GLU A 394 12.80 7.35 -3.44
CA GLU A 394 13.00 6.17 -4.31
C GLU A 394 12.45 6.33 -5.74
N GLN A 395 12.93 5.45 -6.62
CA GLN A 395 12.82 5.47 -8.08
C GLN A 395 11.48 6.03 -8.59
N LEU A 396 11.54 7.03 -9.47
CA LEU A 396 10.38 7.80 -9.96
C LEU A 396 9.24 6.91 -10.53
N SER A 397 9.58 5.75 -11.11
CA SER A 397 8.60 4.83 -11.73
C SER A 397 7.75 4.08 -10.69
N GLU A 398 8.38 3.48 -9.68
CA GLU A 398 7.68 2.75 -8.61
C GLU A 398 6.82 3.70 -7.77
N LYS A 399 7.33 4.90 -7.51
CA LYS A 399 6.57 5.98 -6.87
C LYS A 399 5.33 6.37 -7.67
N SER A 400 5.44 6.48 -9.00
CA SER A 400 4.32 6.82 -9.87
C SER A 400 3.25 5.71 -9.94
N GLU A 401 3.67 4.45 -9.99
CA GLU A 401 2.75 3.31 -9.94
C GLU A 401 2.02 3.24 -8.59
N TRP A 402 2.75 3.42 -7.49
CA TRP A 402 2.18 3.44 -6.13
C TRP A 402 1.10 4.52 -5.99
N MET A 403 1.36 5.74 -6.47
CA MET A 403 0.40 6.85 -6.46
C MET A 403 -0.88 6.53 -7.23
N THR A 404 -0.74 6.05 -8.47
CA THR A 404 -1.87 5.89 -9.39
C THR A 404 -2.72 4.67 -9.09
N THR A 405 -2.14 3.65 -8.45
CA THR A 405 -2.83 2.40 -8.11
C THR A 405 -3.20 2.32 -6.63
N THR A 406 -2.21 2.32 -5.74
CA THR A 406 -2.38 1.93 -4.32
C THR A 406 -2.93 3.08 -3.50
N CYS A 407 -2.33 4.28 -3.59
CA CYS A 407 -2.87 5.47 -2.94
C CYS A 407 -4.26 5.80 -3.45
N ASN A 408 -4.47 5.72 -4.77
CA ASN A 408 -5.76 5.99 -5.39
C ASN A 408 -6.86 5.05 -4.85
N HIS A 409 -6.62 3.74 -4.83
CA HIS A 409 -7.58 2.78 -4.26
C HIS A 409 -7.79 3.02 -2.76
N ALA A 410 -6.72 3.23 -2.01
CA ALA A 410 -6.80 3.46 -0.56
C ALA A 410 -7.63 4.72 -0.25
N LEU A 411 -7.46 5.79 -1.03
CA LEU A 411 -8.16 7.06 -0.86
C LEU A 411 -9.68 6.90 -0.96
N TYR A 412 -10.18 6.25 -2.02
CA TYR A 412 -11.62 5.98 -2.15
C TYR A 412 -12.12 5.05 -1.05
N ALA A 413 -11.37 3.99 -0.73
CA ALA A 413 -11.78 3.04 0.29
C ALA A 413 -11.82 3.66 1.70
N ILE A 414 -10.94 4.62 2.00
CA ILE A 414 -10.98 5.42 3.23
C ILE A 414 -12.27 6.24 3.29
N VAL A 415 -12.61 6.97 2.22
CA VAL A 415 -13.84 7.78 2.18
C VAL A 415 -15.09 6.91 2.28
N ASP A 416 -15.10 5.74 1.65
CA ASP A 416 -16.21 4.78 1.76
C ASP A 416 -16.43 4.34 3.21
N VAL A 417 -15.37 3.87 3.89
CA VAL A 417 -15.47 3.45 5.30
C VAL A 417 -15.86 4.63 6.18
N PHE A 418 -15.26 5.80 5.95
CA PHE A 418 -15.56 7.00 6.70
C PHE A 418 -17.03 7.40 6.57
N THR A 419 -17.58 7.31 5.36
CA THR A 419 -19.00 7.58 5.08
C THR A 419 -19.90 6.55 5.74
N GLN A 420 -19.55 5.26 5.67
CA GLN A 420 -20.33 4.19 6.31
C GLN A 420 -20.41 4.35 7.83
N TYR A 421 -19.31 4.74 8.47
CA TYR A 421 -19.19 4.89 9.93
C TYR A 421 -19.10 6.35 10.38
N TYR A 422 -19.70 7.28 9.62
CA TYR A 422 -19.57 8.73 9.86
C TYR A 422 -19.89 9.13 11.30
N ASP A 423 -20.97 8.59 11.85
CA ASP A 423 -21.45 8.91 13.19
C ASP A 423 -20.43 8.55 14.28
N ASN A 424 -19.57 7.55 14.05
CA ASN A 424 -18.50 7.15 14.96
C ASN A 424 -17.16 7.87 14.69
N LEU A 425 -16.90 8.25 13.43
CA LEU A 425 -15.58 8.70 12.97
C LEU A 425 -15.43 10.23 12.87
N HIS A 426 -16.52 10.97 12.65
CA HIS A 426 -16.43 12.40 12.37
C HIS A 426 -15.76 13.20 13.50
N ASP A 427 -16.14 12.96 14.76
CA ASP A 427 -15.57 13.65 15.92
C ASP A 427 -14.08 13.40 16.14
N ILE A 428 -13.53 12.30 15.59
CA ILE A 428 -12.18 11.85 15.92
C ILE A 428 -11.19 11.93 14.77
N LEU A 429 -11.66 11.90 13.51
CA LEU A 429 -10.81 11.70 12.33
C LEU A 429 -11.14 12.63 11.16
N LEU A 430 -12.20 13.44 11.23
CA LEU A 430 -12.60 14.29 10.10
C LEU A 430 -11.51 15.29 9.69
N LEU A 431 -10.85 15.91 10.67
CA LEU A 431 -9.76 16.85 10.41
C LEU A 431 -8.56 16.15 9.76
N ASP A 432 -8.20 14.96 10.23
CA ASP A 432 -7.11 14.17 9.65
C ASP A 432 -7.44 13.75 8.20
N LEU A 433 -8.70 13.40 7.94
CA LEU A 433 -9.19 13.11 6.59
C LEU A 433 -9.10 14.33 5.66
N TYR A 434 -9.49 15.52 6.14
CA TYR A 434 -9.33 16.76 5.36
C TYR A 434 -7.86 17.08 5.06
N GLN A 435 -6.97 16.93 6.03
CA GLN A 435 -5.53 17.13 5.83
C GLN A 435 -4.97 16.15 4.79
N MET A 436 -5.41 14.90 4.82
CA MET A 436 -4.99 13.88 3.86
C MET A 436 -5.51 14.18 2.44
N LEU A 437 -6.78 14.58 2.31
CA LEU A 437 -7.36 15.00 1.02
C LEU A 437 -6.66 16.24 0.47
N HIS A 438 -6.42 17.25 1.30
CA HIS A 438 -5.67 18.46 0.94
C HIS A 438 -4.27 18.11 0.45
N TRP A 439 -3.54 17.26 1.17
CA TRP A 439 -2.23 16.78 0.76
C TRP A 439 -2.26 16.03 -0.57
N CYS A 440 -3.26 15.17 -0.82
CA CYS A 440 -3.40 14.43 -2.08
C CYS A 440 -3.60 15.36 -3.28
N VAL A 441 -4.42 16.40 -3.12
CA VAL A 441 -4.69 17.40 -4.18
C VAL A 441 -3.46 18.23 -4.52
N GLN A 442 -2.53 18.41 -3.57
CA GLN A 442 -1.29 19.17 -3.77
C GLN A 442 -0.16 18.39 -4.46
N GLN A 443 -0.31 17.08 -4.67
CA GLN A 443 0.76 16.29 -5.28
C GLN A 443 0.92 16.61 -6.77
N ASP A 444 2.17 16.56 -7.27
CA ASP A 444 2.51 16.66 -8.69
C ASP A 444 2.16 15.37 -9.47
N ASN A 445 0.98 14.79 -9.20
CA ASN A 445 0.41 13.65 -9.90
C ASN A 445 -1.05 13.96 -10.22
N GLU A 446 -1.36 14.15 -11.51
CA GLU A 446 -2.70 14.54 -11.97
C GLU A 446 -3.79 13.58 -11.48
N GLN A 447 -3.58 12.27 -11.60
CA GLN A 447 -4.58 11.28 -11.24
C GLN A 447 -4.88 11.30 -9.73
N LEU A 448 -3.85 11.35 -8.89
CA LEU A 448 -4.02 11.40 -7.45
C LEU A 448 -4.71 12.70 -7.01
N ALA A 449 -4.35 13.83 -7.63
CA ALA A 449 -4.97 15.11 -7.32
C ALA A 449 -6.45 15.14 -7.70
N ARG A 450 -6.81 14.60 -8.87
CA ARG A 450 -8.21 14.43 -9.29
C ARG A 450 -8.98 13.51 -8.35
N SER A 451 -8.39 12.39 -7.94
CA SER A 451 -9.01 11.48 -6.97
C SER A 451 -9.22 12.14 -5.61
N GLY A 452 -8.30 12.99 -5.15
CA GLY A 452 -8.47 13.82 -3.94
C GLY A 452 -9.71 14.69 -4.01
N THR A 453 -9.86 15.43 -5.10
CA THR A 453 -11.02 16.30 -5.34
C THR A 453 -12.33 15.51 -5.41
N ASN A 454 -12.36 14.40 -6.15
CA ASN A 454 -13.54 13.53 -6.24
C ASN A 454 -13.91 12.87 -4.90
N CYS A 455 -12.91 12.49 -4.10
CA CYS A 455 -13.14 11.91 -2.77
C CYS A 455 -13.71 12.95 -1.81
N LEU A 456 -13.26 14.21 -1.87
CA LEU A 456 -13.87 15.31 -1.14
C LEU A 456 -15.32 15.54 -1.57
N GLU A 457 -15.59 15.54 -2.88
CA GLU A 457 -16.95 15.63 -3.43
C GLU A 457 -17.86 14.51 -2.88
N ASN A 458 -17.43 13.26 -2.99
CA ASN A 458 -18.19 12.10 -2.54
C ASN A 458 -18.44 12.11 -1.03
N LEU A 459 -17.43 12.49 -0.23
CA LEU A 459 -17.54 12.61 1.22
C LEU A 459 -18.65 13.60 1.60
N VAL A 460 -18.65 14.76 0.96
CA VAL A 460 -19.61 15.84 1.27
C VAL A 460 -20.99 15.51 0.74
N ILE A 461 -21.13 14.99 -0.48
CA ILE A 461 -22.44 14.62 -1.03
C ILE A 461 -23.09 13.50 -0.20
N SER A 462 -22.31 12.53 0.25
CA SER A 462 -22.86 11.35 0.96
C SER A 462 -23.24 11.64 2.41
N ASN A 463 -22.59 12.62 3.05
CA ASN A 463 -22.74 12.89 4.49
C ASN A 463 -23.21 14.31 4.82
N GLY A 464 -23.33 15.21 3.84
CA GLY A 464 -23.59 16.63 4.06
C GLY A 464 -24.91 16.95 4.77
N ASN A 465 -25.90 16.05 4.67
CA ASN A 465 -27.15 16.14 5.44
C ASN A 465 -26.98 15.87 6.94
N LYS A 466 -25.91 15.19 7.34
CA LYS A 466 -25.54 14.91 8.75
C LYS A 466 -24.61 15.98 9.33
N PHE A 467 -24.08 16.89 8.51
CA PHE A 467 -23.10 17.87 8.95
C PHE A 467 -23.76 18.92 9.84
N SER A 468 -23.13 19.21 10.98
CA SER A 468 -23.47 20.39 11.77
C SER A 468 -22.94 21.66 11.09
N SER A 469 -23.43 22.84 11.51
CA SER A 469 -22.92 24.11 10.97
C SER A 469 -21.41 24.24 11.14
N ALA A 470 -20.84 23.78 12.26
CA ALA A 470 -19.40 23.81 12.51
C ALA A 470 -18.62 22.88 11.57
N VAL A 471 -19.18 21.72 11.22
CA VAL A 471 -18.59 20.79 10.25
C VAL A 471 -18.64 21.40 8.84
N TRP A 472 -19.73 22.08 8.48
CA TRP A 472 -19.81 22.81 7.22
C TRP A 472 -18.78 23.96 7.15
N ASP A 473 -18.56 24.70 8.24
CA ASP A 473 -17.52 25.74 8.29
C ASP A 473 -16.12 25.14 8.06
N GLN A 474 -15.81 24.00 8.69
CA GLN A 474 -14.56 23.27 8.46
C GLN A 474 -14.45 22.74 7.02
N THR A 475 -15.55 22.25 6.45
CA THR A 475 -15.61 21.75 5.06
C THR A 475 -15.32 22.87 4.06
N CYS A 476 -16.01 24.01 4.20
CA CYS A 476 -15.82 25.18 3.34
C CYS A 476 -14.39 25.74 3.48
N SER A 477 -13.84 25.77 4.70
CA SER A 477 -12.46 26.20 4.94
C SER A 477 -11.45 25.25 4.27
N CYS A 478 -11.66 23.94 4.37
CA CYS A 478 -10.83 22.95 3.68
C CYS A 478 -10.85 23.15 2.16
N MET A 479 -12.04 23.33 1.57
CA MET A 479 -12.17 23.60 0.12
C MET A 479 -11.42 24.87 -0.27
N LEU A 480 -11.55 25.95 0.51
CA LEU A 480 -10.84 27.20 0.29
C LEU A 480 -9.31 27.01 0.32
N ASP A 481 -8.80 26.29 1.32
CA ASP A 481 -7.36 26.05 1.47
C ASP A 481 -6.79 25.21 0.31
N ILE A 482 -7.54 24.22 -0.15
CA ILE A 482 -7.21 23.46 -1.36
C ILE A 482 -7.20 24.40 -2.57
N PHE A 483 -8.21 25.25 -2.70
CA PHE A 483 -8.34 26.16 -3.82
C PHE A 483 -7.19 27.15 -3.88
N LYS A 484 -6.88 27.84 -2.77
CA LYS A 484 -5.80 28.83 -2.69
C LYS A 484 -4.43 28.22 -2.97
N SER A 485 -4.16 27.03 -2.42
CA SER A 485 -2.86 26.37 -2.60
C SER A 485 -2.62 25.83 -4.02
N THR A 486 -3.68 25.63 -4.79
CA THR A 486 -3.62 25.10 -6.17
C THR A 486 -3.68 26.18 -7.25
N ILE A 487 -3.80 27.48 -6.91
CA ILE A 487 -3.73 28.56 -7.91
C ILE A 487 -2.33 28.58 -8.55
N PRO A 488 -2.22 28.49 -9.90
CA PRO A 488 -0.94 28.43 -10.59
C PRO A 488 -0.32 29.82 -10.79
N HIS A 489 -0.03 30.54 -9.71
CA HIS A 489 0.46 31.94 -9.74
C HIS A 489 1.67 32.15 -10.66
N ASN A 490 2.58 31.17 -10.76
CA ASN A 490 3.76 31.25 -11.60
C ASN A 490 3.42 31.44 -13.09
N LEU A 491 2.20 31.10 -13.55
CA LEU A 491 1.80 31.41 -14.93
C LEU A 491 1.80 32.91 -15.23
N LEU A 492 1.56 33.76 -14.23
CA LEU A 492 1.56 35.22 -14.38
C LEU A 492 2.95 35.85 -14.25
N THR A 493 3.89 35.16 -13.60
CA THR A 493 5.19 35.73 -13.20
C THR A 493 6.39 35.05 -13.86
N TRP A 494 6.22 33.89 -14.50
CA TRP A 494 7.31 33.16 -15.13
C TRP A 494 7.95 33.98 -16.24
N LYS A 495 9.28 34.03 -16.23
CA LYS A 495 10.10 34.69 -17.24
C LYS A 495 11.22 33.77 -17.67
N ALA A 496 11.67 33.90 -18.92
CA ALA A 496 12.92 33.31 -19.36
C ALA A 496 14.08 34.22 -18.93
N ASP A 497 15.12 33.67 -18.30
CA ASP A 497 16.28 34.44 -17.76
C ASP A 497 17.15 35.18 -18.81
N ASN A 498 16.69 35.37 -20.04
CA ASN A 498 17.45 36.08 -21.07
C ASN A 498 17.25 37.62 -21.05
N ASP A 499 16.36 38.15 -20.21
CA ASP A 499 16.04 39.58 -20.17
C ASP A 499 16.87 40.42 -19.17
N GLU A 500 17.74 39.82 -18.35
CA GLU A 500 18.62 40.61 -17.45
C GLU A 500 19.85 41.21 -18.16
N SER A 501 20.09 40.93 -19.44
CA SER A 501 21.25 41.44 -20.19
C SER A 501 20.99 42.60 -21.16
N GLN A 502 19.78 43.21 -21.21
CA GLN A 502 19.51 44.37 -22.08
C GLN A 502 19.09 45.65 -21.33
N SER A 503 19.63 45.89 -20.14
CA SER A 503 19.53 47.22 -19.51
C SER A 503 20.84 47.67 -18.84
N VAL A 504 21.96 47.67 -19.59
CA VAL A 504 23.09 48.55 -19.27
C VAL A 504 23.65 49.15 -20.55
N SER A 505 23.55 50.47 -20.60
CA SER A 505 24.11 51.42 -21.56
C SER A 505 25.62 51.29 -21.77
N ARG A 506 26.07 51.52 -23.02
CA ARG A 506 27.33 52.21 -23.44
C ARG A 506 27.45 52.12 -24.97
N GLN A 507 27.28 53.23 -25.68
CA GLN A 507 28.34 54.18 -26.08
C GLN A 507 29.19 53.67 -27.24
N ASP A 508 29.20 54.51 -28.28
CA ASP A 508 29.97 54.44 -29.52
C ASP A 508 31.43 54.02 -29.34
N THR A 509 31.94 53.24 -30.30
CA THR A 509 33.20 53.53 -31.00
C THR A 509 33.31 52.70 -32.27
N ASN A 510 33.56 53.40 -33.38
CA ASN A 510 33.93 52.86 -34.69
C ASN A 510 35.25 52.07 -34.63
N ASN A 511 35.37 51.03 -35.46
CA ASN A 511 36.43 50.98 -36.49
C ASN A 511 36.23 49.80 -37.46
N ASP A 512 36.46 50.10 -38.73
CA ASP A 512 36.42 49.25 -39.92
C ASP A 512 37.42 48.08 -39.91
N ASN A 513 37.08 47.01 -40.64
CA ASN A 513 37.86 46.53 -41.80
C ASN A 513 37.29 45.20 -42.36
N ASP A 514 36.68 45.32 -43.54
CA ASP A 514 37.05 44.64 -44.80
C ASP A 514 36.85 43.13 -45.08
N VAL A 515 36.19 42.93 -46.24
CA VAL A 515 36.42 41.95 -47.34
C VAL A 515 35.58 40.66 -47.41
N ASP A 516 34.67 40.70 -48.41
CA ASP A 516 34.27 39.70 -49.43
C ASP A 516 34.63 38.21 -49.24
N ASP A 517 33.65 37.32 -49.46
CA ASP A 517 33.64 36.51 -50.68
C ASP A 517 32.25 35.88 -50.95
N LYS A 518 31.92 35.80 -52.24
CA LYS A 518 30.74 35.18 -52.85
C LYS A 518 30.94 33.68 -53.01
N SER A 519 29.85 33.05 -53.47
CA SER A 519 29.79 31.82 -54.28
C SER A 519 29.48 30.54 -53.51
N ILE A 520 28.76 29.53 -54.01
CA ILE A 520 28.01 29.23 -55.25
C ILE A 520 27.24 27.91 -54.95
N ASN A 521 26.10 27.67 -55.61
CA ASN A 521 25.45 26.43 -56.09
C ASN A 521 25.76 25.06 -55.40
N SER A 522 24.90 24.04 -55.31
CA SER A 522 23.88 23.51 -56.22
C SER A 522 23.25 22.25 -55.61
N VAL A 523 21.97 22.02 -55.91
CA VAL A 523 21.35 20.79 -56.47
C VAL A 523 21.59 19.42 -55.78
N ASP A 524 20.51 18.79 -55.29
CA ASP A 524 19.90 17.54 -55.81
C ASP A 524 18.66 17.21 -54.94
N SER A 525 17.41 17.16 -55.42
CA SER A 525 16.71 16.26 -56.37
C SER A 525 16.10 14.98 -55.74
N SER A 526 14.86 14.70 -56.17
CA SER A 526 14.03 13.48 -56.07
C SER A 526 13.39 13.17 -54.71
N MET A 527 12.06 13.19 -54.49
CA MET A 527 10.86 12.70 -55.21
C MET A 527 10.59 11.20 -55.03
N ASP A 528 9.59 10.86 -54.20
CA ASP A 528 8.56 9.81 -54.43
C ASP A 528 7.60 9.71 -53.21
N THR A 529 6.33 10.12 -53.32
CA THR A 529 5.12 9.42 -53.80
C THR A 529 4.43 8.43 -52.81
N ASN A 530 3.30 8.91 -52.27
CA ASN A 530 2.02 8.25 -51.99
C ASN A 530 1.92 6.86 -51.31
N LYS A 531 1.15 6.80 -50.20
CA LYS A 531 0.01 5.85 -50.04
C LYS A 531 -0.94 6.22 -48.89
N LEU A 532 -2.25 6.15 -49.18
CA LEU A 532 -3.38 6.36 -48.28
C LEU A 532 -3.72 5.11 -47.43
N LYS A 533 -4.23 5.29 -46.20
CA LYS A 533 -5.59 4.94 -45.70
C LYS A 533 -5.66 4.56 -44.21
N ARG A 534 -6.74 5.08 -43.59
CA ARG A 534 -7.61 4.53 -42.53
C ARG A 534 -7.27 4.78 -41.04
N ALA A 535 -8.36 5.14 -40.35
CA ALA A 535 -8.53 5.40 -38.94
C ALA A 535 -8.51 4.11 -38.11
N ASP A 536 -7.94 4.17 -36.90
CA ASP A 536 -8.68 3.94 -35.65
C ASP A 536 -7.84 4.33 -34.42
N SER A 537 -8.59 4.59 -33.36
CA SER A 537 -8.27 5.06 -32.01
C SER A 537 -7.11 4.39 -31.26
N SER A 538 -6.26 5.22 -30.63
CA SER A 538 -5.69 5.04 -29.27
C SER A 538 -4.76 6.20 -28.95
N ILE A 539 -5.26 7.23 -28.26
CA ILE A 539 -4.43 8.34 -27.78
C ILE A 539 -3.81 7.93 -26.45
N SER A 540 -2.69 7.21 -26.53
CA SER A 540 -1.67 7.16 -25.47
C SER A 540 -0.67 8.27 -25.75
N ILE A 541 -0.70 9.36 -24.99
CA ILE A 541 0.31 10.43 -25.11
C ILE A 541 1.44 10.09 -24.15
N ASN A 542 2.40 9.29 -24.62
CA ASN A 542 3.77 9.41 -24.12
C ASN A 542 4.33 10.74 -24.62
N SER A 543 4.89 11.49 -23.67
CA SER A 543 5.56 12.78 -23.86
C SER A 543 6.55 12.76 -25.02
N THR A 544 6.17 13.36 -26.14
CA THR A 544 7.09 13.72 -27.23
C THR A 544 7.17 15.24 -27.29
N VAL A 545 7.98 15.82 -26.41
CA VAL A 545 8.53 17.16 -26.66
C VAL A 545 9.60 16.97 -27.73
N SER A 546 9.28 17.37 -28.95
CA SER A 546 10.22 17.42 -30.07
C SER A 546 11.38 18.35 -29.71
N VAL A 547 12.54 17.77 -29.45
CA VAL A 547 13.82 18.48 -29.26
C VAL A 547 14.35 18.81 -30.66
N ASP A 548 13.76 19.78 -31.33
CA ASP A 548 14.37 20.37 -32.51
C ASP A 548 14.07 21.85 -32.55
N SER A 549 15.12 22.62 -32.24
CA SER A 549 15.41 24.02 -32.61
C SER A 549 15.83 24.87 -31.42
N ARG A 550 17.15 25.06 -31.23
CA ARG A 550 17.85 26.34 -31.38
C ARG A 550 19.23 26.32 -30.72
N ASP A 551 20.23 26.72 -31.49
CA ASP A 551 21.52 27.21 -31.03
C ASP A 551 21.33 28.31 -29.99
N GLN A 552 21.39 27.93 -28.71
CA GLN A 552 21.70 28.80 -27.58
C GLN A 552 22.13 27.88 -26.43
N LYS A 553 23.29 28.18 -25.84
CA LYS A 553 23.90 27.43 -24.73
C LYS A 553 23.03 27.51 -23.46
N ILE A 554 21.91 26.78 -23.42
CA ILE A 554 21.09 26.61 -22.21
C ILE A 554 21.56 25.34 -21.49
N PRO A 555 21.92 25.38 -20.19
CA PRO A 555 22.34 24.20 -19.45
C PRO A 555 21.26 23.11 -19.44
N ARG A 556 21.60 21.84 -19.76
CA ARG A 556 20.67 20.68 -19.76
C ARG A 556 19.92 20.51 -18.43
N SER A 557 20.51 20.92 -17.30
CA SER A 557 19.88 20.89 -15.98
C SER A 557 18.67 21.84 -15.86
N LYS A 558 18.70 22.96 -16.58
CA LYS A 558 17.66 24.02 -16.53
C LYS A 558 16.44 23.67 -17.38
N ILE A 559 16.66 23.05 -18.53
CA ILE A 559 15.56 22.50 -19.37
C ILE A 559 14.77 21.46 -18.56
N SER A 560 15.45 20.64 -17.76
CA SER A 560 14.80 19.66 -16.89
C SER A 560 13.98 20.29 -15.75
N SER A 561 14.41 21.41 -15.17
CA SER A 561 13.67 22.10 -14.11
C SER A 561 12.41 22.80 -14.61
N ASP A 562 12.48 23.46 -15.78
CA ASP A 562 11.32 24.13 -16.38
C ASP A 562 10.26 23.11 -16.84
N ILE A 563 10.68 21.95 -17.37
CA ILE A 563 9.76 20.86 -17.72
C ILE A 563 8.98 20.36 -16.49
N LYS A 564 9.66 20.14 -15.36
CA LYS A 564 9.00 19.72 -14.11
C LYS A 564 8.04 20.79 -13.59
N LEU A 565 8.46 22.06 -13.62
CA LEU A 565 7.61 23.19 -13.23
C LEU A 565 6.35 23.27 -14.10
N PHE A 566 6.50 23.18 -15.42
CA PHE A 566 5.38 23.24 -16.36
C PHE A 566 4.41 22.07 -16.17
N GLN A 567 4.91 20.86 -15.91
CA GLN A 567 4.05 19.72 -15.54
C GLN A 567 3.24 20.02 -14.28
N GLY A 568 3.86 20.50 -13.20
CA GLY A 568 3.15 20.88 -11.98
C GLY A 568 2.11 21.99 -12.19
N LEU A 569 2.43 23.00 -13.01
CA LEU A 569 1.49 24.08 -13.33
C LEU A 569 0.30 23.61 -14.18
N LEU A 570 0.50 22.66 -15.11
CA LEU A 570 -0.59 22.05 -15.86
C LEU A 570 -1.52 21.27 -14.94
N ILE A 571 -0.96 20.48 -14.01
CA ILE A 571 -1.73 19.75 -12.99
C ILE A 571 -2.57 20.72 -12.17
N LYS A 572 -1.97 21.81 -11.67
CA LYS A 572 -2.70 22.86 -10.93
C LYS A 572 -3.87 23.46 -11.73
N CYS A 573 -3.69 23.69 -13.03
CA CYS A 573 -4.79 24.17 -13.89
C CYS A 573 -5.94 23.15 -13.99
N VAL A 574 -5.62 21.86 -14.14
CA VAL A 574 -6.62 20.78 -14.19
C VAL A 574 -7.35 20.67 -12.84
N VAL A 575 -6.61 20.69 -11.74
CA VAL A 575 -7.16 20.63 -10.38
C VAL A 575 -8.10 21.81 -10.09
N GLN A 576 -7.75 23.03 -10.50
CA GLN A 576 -8.63 24.20 -10.35
C GLN A 576 -9.98 24.01 -11.06
N LEU A 577 -9.98 23.45 -12.28
CA LEU A 577 -11.20 23.13 -13.01
C LEU A 577 -12.04 22.06 -12.31
N GLU A 578 -11.40 21.02 -11.79
CA GLU A 578 -12.09 19.96 -11.04
C GLU A 578 -12.68 20.51 -9.73
N LEU A 579 -11.97 21.38 -9.00
CA LEU A 579 -12.48 22.01 -7.78
C LEU A 579 -13.70 22.90 -8.04
N ILE A 580 -13.71 23.65 -9.15
CA ILE A 580 -14.88 24.41 -9.58
C ILE A 580 -16.07 23.47 -9.82
N GLN A 581 -15.85 22.35 -10.52
CA GLN A 581 -16.89 21.36 -10.76
C GLN A 581 -17.35 20.69 -9.46
N THR A 582 -16.45 20.48 -8.49
CA THR A 582 -16.78 19.92 -7.18
C THR A 582 -17.66 20.85 -6.37
N ILE A 583 -17.38 22.16 -6.35
CA ILE A 583 -18.29 23.12 -5.70
C ILE A 583 -19.67 23.10 -6.37
N ASP A 584 -19.71 23.10 -7.71
CA ASP A 584 -20.96 23.02 -8.48
C ASP A 584 -21.75 21.74 -8.15
N ASN A 585 -21.08 20.59 -8.14
CA ASN A 585 -21.67 19.28 -7.82
C ASN A 585 -22.14 19.18 -6.37
N ILE A 586 -21.39 19.73 -5.41
CA ILE A 586 -21.78 19.71 -4.00
C ILE A 586 -23.01 20.57 -3.79
N VAL A 587 -23.02 21.79 -4.32
CA VAL A 587 -24.12 22.73 -4.08
C VAL A 587 -25.39 22.32 -4.84
N PHE A 588 -25.26 21.89 -6.11
CA PHE A 588 -26.40 21.64 -7.00
C PHE A 588 -26.67 20.17 -7.32
N PHE A 589 -25.89 19.24 -6.77
CA PHE A 589 -25.86 17.82 -7.13
C PHE A 589 -25.22 17.55 -8.51
N PRO A 590 -24.49 16.43 -8.69
CA PRO A 590 -23.83 16.12 -9.96
C PRO A 590 -24.78 16.13 -11.16
N THR A 591 -24.31 16.68 -12.27
CA THR A 591 -25.02 16.77 -13.57
C THR A 591 -26.21 17.74 -13.64
N THR A 592 -26.76 18.21 -12.51
CA THR A 592 -27.92 19.12 -12.48
C THR A 592 -27.68 20.39 -13.28
N SER A 593 -26.56 21.09 -13.02
CA SER A 593 -26.25 22.35 -13.71
C SER A 593 -26.02 22.17 -15.22
N LYS A 594 -25.46 21.02 -15.64
CA LYS A 594 -25.26 20.71 -17.07
C LYS A 594 -26.59 20.44 -17.78
N LYS A 595 -27.52 19.76 -17.10
CA LYS A 595 -28.88 19.53 -17.60
C LYS A 595 -29.63 20.84 -17.74
N GLU A 596 -29.55 21.71 -16.73
CA GLU A 596 -30.18 23.04 -16.77
C GLU A 596 -29.61 23.92 -17.91
N ASP A 597 -28.28 23.90 -18.11
CA ASP A 597 -27.66 24.63 -19.23
C ASP A 597 -28.17 24.13 -20.59
N ALA A 598 -28.33 22.81 -20.76
CA ALA A 598 -28.85 22.21 -21.98
C ALA A 598 -30.33 22.56 -22.22
N GLU A 599 -31.14 22.57 -21.17
CA GLU A 599 -32.54 22.99 -21.21
C GLU A 599 -32.68 24.48 -21.57
N ASN A 600 -31.90 25.34 -20.92
CA ASN A 600 -31.88 26.77 -21.21
C ASN A 600 -31.41 27.05 -22.65
N LEU A 601 -30.45 26.29 -23.18
CA LEU A 601 -30.01 26.37 -24.56
C LEU A 601 -31.12 25.94 -25.54
N ALA A 602 -31.80 24.82 -25.27
CA ALA A 602 -32.92 24.36 -26.09
C ALA A 602 -34.08 25.39 -26.11
N LEU A 603 -34.40 25.99 -24.96
CA LEU A 603 -35.41 27.04 -24.84
C LEU A 603 -35.04 28.33 -25.59
N ALA A 604 -33.74 28.63 -25.69
CA ALA A 604 -33.25 29.76 -26.47
C ALA A 604 -33.39 29.51 -27.98
N GLN A 605 -33.18 28.27 -28.42
CA GLN A 605 -33.29 27.82 -29.82
C GLN A 605 -34.75 27.71 -30.30
N ALA A 606 -35.67 27.28 -29.44
CA ALA A 606 -37.07 26.98 -29.80
C ALA A 606 -37.91 28.19 -30.24
N GLY A 607 -37.40 29.43 -30.11
CA GLY A 607 -37.80 30.58 -30.91
C GLY A 607 -39.21 31.18 -30.73
N LYS A 608 -40.27 30.43 -30.37
CA LYS A 608 -41.64 30.93 -30.11
C LYS A 608 -42.72 29.87 -29.80
N GLU A 609 -42.45 28.57 -29.79
CA GLU A 609 -43.50 27.58 -29.48
C GLU A 609 -43.69 27.43 -27.96
N GLU A 610 -44.95 27.47 -27.52
CA GLU A 610 -45.36 27.34 -26.12
C GLU A 610 -44.67 26.13 -25.48
N VAL A 611 -43.81 26.41 -24.50
CA VAL A 611 -43.19 25.38 -23.67
C VAL A 611 -44.33 24.71 -22.90
N PRO A 612 -44.56 23.39 -23.05
CA PRO A 612 -45.64 22.73 -22.36
C PRO A 612 -45.48 22.88 -20.84
N TYR A 613 -46.58 23.24 -20.15
CA TYR A 613 -46.61 23.57 -18.72
C TYR A 613 -45.92 22.53 -17.81
N TYR A 614 -45.89 21.25 -18.23
CA TYR A 614 -45.23 20.14 -17.54
C TYR A 614 -43.69 20.16 -17.57
N MET A 615 -43.03 21.03 -18.34
CA MET A 615 -41.57 21.24 -18.29
C MET A 615 -41.13 22.26 -17.21
N TYR A 616 -42.04 23.08 -16.68
CA TYR A 616 -41.71 23.99 -15.57
C TYR A 616 -41.77 23.29 -14.21
N ASP A 617 -42.56 22.21 -14.10
CA ASP A 617 -42.87 21.51 -12.84
C ASP A 617 -41.81 20.46 -12.43
N SER A 618 -41.00 20.00 -13.39
CA SER A 618 -39.92 19.03 -13.13
C SER A 618 -38.65 19.64 -12.52
N GLY A 619 -38.55 20.97 -12.45
CA GLY A 619 -37.40 21.70 -11.88
C GLY A 619 -37.35 21.66 -10.35
N GLN A 620 -38.50 21.78 -9.67
CA GLN A 620 -38.53 21.82 -8.20
C GLN A 620 -38.11 20.49 -7.54
N GLN A 621 -38.41 19.35 -8.15
CA GLN A 621 -38.01 18.04 -7.62
C GLN A 621 -36.49 17.76 -7.73
N HIS A 622 -35.78 18.47 -8.62
CA HIS A 622 -34.33 18.31 -8.81
C HIS A 622 -33.50 19.34 -8.05
N GLU A 623 -34.06 20.52 -7.70
CA GLU A 623 -33.32 21.59 -7.01
C GLU A 623 -32.85 21.21 -5.60
N ASP A 624 -33.52 20.26 -4.94
CA ASP A 624 -33.27 19.88 -3.54
C ASP A 624 -32.32 18.69 -3.35
N GLN A 625 -31.76 18.13 -4.43
CA GLN A 625 -30.82 17.00 -4.33
C GLN A 625 -29.41 17.43 -3.88
N GLY A 626 -29.06 18.70 -4.07
CA GLY A 626 -27.75 19.26 -3.69
C GLY A 626 -27.65 19.67 -2.22
N MET A 627 -26.45 20.04 -1.79
CA MET A 627 -26.18 20.43 -0.40
C MET A 627 -26.52 21.89 -0.09
N TYR A 628 -27.04 22.65 -1.07
CA TYR A 628 -27.43 24.05 -0.92
C TYR A 628 -28.28 24.33 0.33
N GLN A 629 -29.27 23.47 0.62
CA GLN A 629 -30.19 23.65 1.74
C GLN A 629 -29.53 23.49 3.12
N PHE A 630 -28.39 22.80 3.21
CA PHE A 630 -27.66 22.57 4.46
C PHE A 630 -26.61 23.65 4.73
N LEU A 631 -26.32 24.51 3.74
CA LEU A 631 -25.32 25.58 3.84
C LEU A 631 -25.98 26.89 4.29
N ASN A 632 -25.37 27.60 5.24
CA ASN A 632 -25.82 28.94 5.62
C ASN A 632 -25.33 30.01 4.61
N SER A 633 -25.86 31.23 4.72
CA SER A 633 -25.55 32.31 3.75
C SER A 633 -24.08 32.71 3.77
N ALA A 634 -23.42 32.70 4.93
CA ALA A 634 -21.99 33.01 5.05
C ALA A 634 -21.12 31.94 4.36
N GLN A 635 -21.45 30.66 4.52
CA GLN A 635 -20.76 29.53 3.87
C GLN A 635 -20.89 29.59 2.34
N LEU A 636 -22.09 29.89 1.82
CA LEU A 636 -22.28 30.06 0.37
C LEU A 636 -21.51 31.28 -0.18
N ILE A 637 -21.50 32.41 0.54
CA ILE A 637 -20.71 33.58 0.16
C ILE A 637 -19.21 33.25 0.15
N HIS A 638 -18.75 32.42 1.09
CA HIS A 638 -17.36 31.96 1.14
C HIS A 638 -16.98 31.15 -0.12
N LEU A 639 -17.85 30.24 -0.56
CA LEU A 639 -17.65 29.50 -1.82
C LEU A 639 -17.68 30.45 -3.03
N VAL A 640 -18.55 31.45 -3.03
CA VAL A 640 -18.61 32.50 -4.07
C VAL A 640 -17.30 33.29 -4.14
N ASP A 641 -16.73 33.70 -3.01
CA ASP A 641 -15.46 34.43 -2.98
C ASP A 641 -14.31 33.60 -3.56
N CYS A 642 -14.30 32.30 -3.24
CA CYS A 642 -13.35 31.33 -3.78
C CYS A 642 -13.44 31.22 -5.32
N LEU A 643 -14.65 31.06 -5.85
CA LEU A 643 -14.91 31.00 -7.29
C LEU A 643 -14.53 32.31 -7.99
N LEU A 644 -14.80 33.45 -7.34
CA LEU A 644 -14.45 34.77 -7.86
C LEU A 644 -12.93 34.97 -7.97
N GLU A 645 -12.16 34.49 -6.99
CA GLU A 645 -10.69 34.53 -7.02
C GLU A 645 -10.14 33.71 -8.21
N SER A 646 -10.70 32.52 -8.46
CA SER A 646 -10.35 31.71 -9.65
C SER A 646 -10.66 32.44 -10.96
N HIS A 647 -11.85 33.04 -11.03
CA HIS A 647 -12.28 33.79 -12.20
C HIS A 647 -11.32 34.94 -12.48
N HIS A 648 -10.99 35.73 -11.45
CA HIS A 648 -10.06 36.86 -11.58
C HIS A 648 -8.67 36.42 -12.02
N PHE A 649 -8.15 35.32 -11.46
CA PHE A 649 -6.86 34.77 -11.89
C PHE A 649 -6.88 34.38 -13.37
N ALA A 650 -7.89 33.61 -13.80
CA ALA A 650 -8.02 33.15 -15.17
C ALA A 650 -8.22 34.32 -16.16
N LYS A 651 -9.06 35.30 -15.80
CA LYS A 651 -9.27 36.55 -16.53
C LYS A 651 -7.97 37.33 -16.72
N LYS A 652 -7.20 37.51 -15.64
CA LYS A 652 -5.89 38.21 -15.68
C LYS A 652 -4.89 37.48 -16.58
N PHE A 653 -4.85 36.15 -16.53
CA PHE A 653 -3.99 35.34 -17.41
C PHE A 653 -4.42 35.43 -18.87
N ASN A 654 -5.71 35.30 -19.17
CA ASN A 654 -6.24 35.32 -20.53
C ASN A 654 -6.09 36.69 -21.19
N SER A 655 -6.21 37.77 -20.42
CA SER A 655 -6.01 39.14 -20.89
C SER A 655 -4.53 39.51 -21.08
N ASN A 656 -3.60 38.79 -20.45
CA ASN A 656 -2.17 39.04 -20.60
C ASN A 656 -1.60 38.34 -21.85
N HIS A 657 -1.77 38.98 -23.02
CA HIS A 657 -1.29 38.45 -24.30
C HIS A 657 0.22 38.21 -24.34
N GLU A 658 0.99 39.07 -23.68
CA GLU A 658 2.45 39.01 -23.60
C GLU A 658 2.91 37.77 -22.82
N GLN A 659 2.42 37.59 -21.60
CA GLN A 659 2.76 36.46 -20.75
C GLN A 659 2.39 35.13 -21.41
N ARG A 660 1.22 35.05 -22.06
CA ARG A 660 0.83 33.85 -22.83
C ARG A 660 1.76 33.57 -24.00
N ASN A 661 2.29 34.61 -24.67
CA ASN A 661 3.27 34.44 -25.74
C ASN A 661 4.61 33.93 -25.19
N VAL A 662 5.04 34.43 -24.03
CA VAL A 662 6.26 34.00 -23.35
C VAL A 662 6.18 32.51 -23.00
N LEU A 663 5.11 32.07 -22.34
CA LEU A 663 4.89 30.66 -22.00
C LEU A 663 4.72 29.76 -23.22
N TRP A 664 4.07 30.25 -24.27
CA TRP A 664 3.94 29.51 -25.53
C TRP A 664 5.29 29.28 -26.20
N LYS A 665 6.14 30.31 -26.28
CA LYS A 665 7.52 30.19 -26.79
C LYS A 665 8.38 29.26 -25.93
N ALA A 666 8.11 29.19 -24.63
CA ALA A 666 8.77 28.28 -23.70
C ALA A 666 8.24 26.83 -23.78
N GLY A 667 7.20 26.56 -24.56
CA GLY A 667 6.66 25.21 -24.75
C GLY A 667 5.74 24.71 -23.63
N PHE A 668 5.24 25.60 -22.76
CA PHE A 668 4.38 25.22 -21.60
C PHE A 668 3.21 24.29 -21.96
N LYS A 669 2.52 24.55 -23.08
CA LYS A 669 1.37 23.75 -23.55
C LYS A 669 1.53 23.30 -25.00
N GLY A 670 2.74 22.86 -25.35
CA GLY A 670 3.06 22.39 -26.71
C GLY A 670 2.81 23.45 -27.78
N LYS A 671 2.18 23.07 -28.89
CA LYS A 671 2.01 23.94 -30.08
C LYS A 671 0.90 24.99 -29.94
N ALA A 672 -0.03 24.83 -28.99
CA ALA A 672 -1.16 25.75 -28.84
C ALA A 672 -0.85 26.87 -27.82
N LYS A 673 -1.30 28.09 -28.12
CA LYS A 673 -1.18 29.20 -27.17
C LYS A 673 -2.01 28.88 -25.90
N PRO A 674 -1.41 28.91 -24.70
CA PRO A 674 -2.11 28.52 -23.48
C PRO A 674 -3.22 29.50 -23.16
N ASN A 675 -4.34 28.98 -22.66
CA ASN A 675 -5.47 29.77 -22.17
C ASN A 675 -6.17 29.00 -21.03
N LEU A 676 -6.90 29.75 -20.21
CA LEU A 676 -7.70 29.26 -19.09
C LEU A 676 -9.18 29.60 -19.30
N LEU A 677 -9.66 29.60 -20.55
CA LEU A 677 -11.02 30.03 -20.88
C LEU A 677 -12.09 29.22 -20.14
N LYS A 678 -11.90 27.90 -20.02
CA LYS A 678 -12.81 27.04 -19.25
C LYS A 678 -12.83 27.39 -17.77
N GLN A 679 -11.67 27.64 -17.16
CA GLN A 679 -11.58 28.02 -15.75
C GLN A 679 -12.27 29.38 -15.53
N GLU A 680 -12.03 30.33 -16.43
CA GLU A 680 -12.66 31.66 -16.41
C GLU A 680 -14.18 31.59 -16.51
N THR A 681 -14.73 30.81 -17.44
CA THR A 681 -16.18 30.77 -17.67
C THR A 681 -16.92 29.86 -16.68
N GLN A 682 -16.35 28.73 -16.30
CA GLN A 682 -17.01 27.77 -15.38
C GLN A 682 -17.04 28.28 -13.95
N SER A 683 -15.95 28.91 -13.46
CA SER A 683 -15.95 29.53 -12.12
C SER A 683 -17.04 30.59 -11.99
N LEU A 684 -17.16 31.46 -12.99
CA LEU A 684 -18.17 32.51 -13.02
C LEU A 684 -19.59 31.97 -13.22
N ALA A 685 -19.77 30.91 -14.02
CA ALA A 685 -21.06 30.24 -14.17
C ALA A 685 -21.55 29.64 -12.84
N CYS A 686 -20.68 28.90 -12.13
CA CYS A 686 -21.00 28.32 -10.83
C CYS A 686 -21.34 29.42 -9.81
N LEU A 687 -20.53 30.47 -9.76
CA LEU A 687 -20.77 31.64 -8.91
C LEU A 687 -22.13 32.27 -9.19
N PHE A 688 -22.48 32.48 -10.47
CA PHE A 688 -23.79 33.01 -10.85
C PHE A 688 -24.91 32.11 -10.37
N ARG A 689 -24.83 30.80 -10.55
CA ARG A 689 -25.87 29.87 -10.06
C ARG A 689 -26.08 30.01 -8.56
N ILE A 690 -25.01 30.13 -7.78
CA ILE A 690 -25.10 30.31 -6.32
C ILE A 690 -25.79 31.65 -6.01
N LEU A 691 -25.27 32.78 -6.52
CA LEU A 691 -25.82 34.10 -6.20
C LEU A 691 -27.27 34.27 -6.66
N PHE A 692 -27.61 33.84 -7.89
CA PHE A 692 -28.98 33.92 -8.39
C PHE A 692 -29.93 33.03 -7.61
N ARG A 693 -29.49 31.83 -7.17
CA ARG A 693 -30.32 30.96 -6.31
C ARG A 693 -30.53 31.61 -4.95
N MET A 694 -29.47 32.09 -4.30
CA MET A 694 -29.58 32.78 -3.00
C MET A 694 -30.48 34.02 -3.07
N TYR A 695 -30.38 34.80 -4.14
CA TYR A 695 -31.20 36.00 -4.30
C TYR A 695 -32.68 35.66 -4.53
N ASN A 696 -33.00 34.50 -5.10
CA ASN A 696 -34.37 34.02 -5.28
C ASN A 696 -34.91 33.14 -4.14
N ASP A 697 -34.11 32.92 -3.11
CA ASP A 697 -34.46 32.09 -1.96
C ASP A 697 -35.00 32.95 -0.81
N ASP A 698 -36.30 32.78 -0.53
CA ASP A 698 -37.02 33.50 0.52
C ASP A 698 -36.52 33.17 1.93
N SER A 699 -35.82 32.04 2.13
CA SER A 699 -35.24 31.70 3.42
C SER A 699 -33.99 32.54 3.77
N ARG A 700 -33.47 33.33 2.82
CA ARG A 700 -32.20 34.08 2.95
C ARG A 700 -32.37 35.60 2.80
N GLN A 701 -33.55 36.09 3.15
CA GLN A 701 -33.92 37.51 3.07
C GLN A 701 -32.94 38.44 3.80
N ASP A 702 -32.40 37.99 4.92
CA ASP A 702 -31.42 38.70 5.73
C ASP A 702 -30.13 39.02 4.96
N ALA A 703 -29.72 38.14 4.04
CA ALA A 703 -28.51 38.29 3.24
C ALA A 703 -28.74 38.98 1.88
N TRP A 704 -29.99 39.24 1.47
CA TRP A 704 -30.31 39.81 0.16
C TRP A 704 -29.58 41.13 -0.16
N PRO A 705 -29.42 42.10 0.76
CA PRO A 705 -28.69 43.33 0.46
C PRO A 705 -27.23 43.08 0.02
N ASP A 706 -26.55 42.16 0.70
CA ASP A 706 -25.17 41.80 0.38
C ASP A 706 -25.08 40.99 -0.93
N ILE A 707 -26.03 40.06 -1.14
CA ILE A 707 -26.16 39.28 -2.38
C ILE A 707 -26.43 40.21 -3.57
N GLU A 708 -27.38 41.15 -3.46
CA GLU A 708 -27.74 42.10 -4.52
C GLU A 708 -26.55 42.97 -4.89
N LYS A 709 -25.86 43.55 -3.90
CA LYS A 709 -24.65 44.35 -4.12
C LYS A 709 -23.57 43.57 -4.87
N LYS A 710 -23.34 42.31 -4.47
CA LYS A 710 -22.34 41.45 -5.09
C LYS A 710 -22.75 41.02 -6.51
N LEU A 711 -24.01 40.66 -6.71
CA LEU A 711 -24.56 40.29 -8.01
C LEU A 711 -24.51 41.48 -9.00
N LEU A 712 -24.86 42.68 -8.54
CA LEU A 712 -24.72 43.93 -9.31
C LEU A 712 -23.29 44.17 -9.78
N GLY A 713 -22.32 44.06 -8.87
CA GLY A 713 -20.91 44.22 -9.20
C GLY A 713 -20.42 43.16 -10.20
N VAL A 714 -20.61 41.88 -9.88
CA VAL A 714 -20.04 40.79 -10.69
C VAL A 714 -20.68 40.71 -12.08
N CYS A 715 -22.00 40.87 -12.21
CA CYS A 715 -22.65 40.87 -13.52
C CYS A 715 -22.24 42.09 -14.36
N ARG A 716 -22.09 43.27 -13.75
CA ARG A 716 -21.59 44.46 -14.45
C ARG A 716 -20.17 44.22 -14.97
N ASP A 717 -19.27 43.77 -14.10
CA ASP A 717 -17.87 43.48 -14.46
C ASP A 717 -17.78 42.42 -15.56
N ALA A 718 -18.68 41.43 -15.55
CA ALA A 718 -18.77 40.39 -16.57
C ALA A 718 -19.22 40.96 -17.94
N LEU A 719 -20.23 41.83 -17.96
CA LEU A 719 -20.71 42.48 -19.18
C LEU A 719 -19.65 43.45 -19.75
N GLU A 720 -19.06 44.30 -18.91
CA GLU A 720 -17.99 45.21 -19.30
C GLU A 720 -16.79 44.43 -19.87
N TYR A 721 -16.43 43.32 -19.24
CA TYR A 721 -15.35 42.48 -19.74
C TYR A 721 -15.70 41.82 -21.08
N PHE A 722 -16.91 41.25 -21.23
CA PHE A 722 -17.37 40.68 -22.50
C PHE A 722 -17.30 41.69 -23.65
N LEU A 723 -17.72 42.93 -23.40
CA LEU A 723 -17.64 44.03 -24.37
C LEU A 723 -16.18 44.36 -24.76
N SER A 724 -15.25 44.26 -23.82
CA SER A 724 -13.82 44.55 -24.04
C SER A 724 -13.05 43.44 -24.78
N LEU A 725 -13.62 42.23 -24.93
CA LEU A 725 -12.93 41.09 -25.54
C LEU A 725 -12.61 41.36 -27.01
N GLN A 726 -11.34 41.27 -27.40
CA GLN A 726 -10.94 41.53 -28.79
C GLN A 726 -11.00 40.30 -29.70
N SER A 727 -11.11 39.09 -29.12
CA SER A 727 -11.06 37.84 -29.85
C SER A 727 -12.44 37.20 -29.98
N ASP A 728 -12.87 36.93 -31.21
CA ASP A 728 -14.16 36.29 -31.48
C ASP A 728 -14.25 34.89 -30.86
N SER A 729 -13.16 34.13 -30.84
CA SER A 729 -13.13 32.82 -30.18
C SER A 729 -13.24 32.91 -28.65
N HIS A 730 -12.73 34.00 -28.04
CA HIS A 730 -12.92 34.27 -26.62
C HIS A 730 -14.38 34.65 -26.34
N ARG A 731 -14.98 35.52 -27.16
CA ARG A 731 -16.42 35.87 -27.07
C ARG A 731 -17.31 34.65 -27.26
N GLU A 732 -16.96 33.77 -28.18
CA GLU A 732 -17.68 32.51 -28.39
C GLU A 732 -17.65 31.63 -27.13
N ALA A 733 -16.50 31.52 -26.47
CA ALA A 733 -16.39 30.79 -25.20
C ALA A 733 -17.28 31.37 -24.09
N TRP A 734 -17.59 32.67 -24.14
CA TRP A 734 -18.48 33.37 -23.21
C TRP A 734 -19.98 33.23 -23.54
N SER A 735 -20.33 32.69 -24.71
CA SER A 735 -21.73 32.67 -25.18
C SER A 735 -22.67 31.93 -24.21
N SER A 736 -22.24 30.78 -23.67
CA SER A 736 -23.04 30.02 -22.69
C SER A 736 -23.19 30.76 -21.36
N LEU A 737 -22.15 31.49 -20.94
CA LEU A 737 -22.18 32.30 -19.72
C LEU A 737 -23.14 33.49 -19.85
N MET A 738 -23.12 34.18 -20.99
CA MET A 738 -24.07 35.26 -21.29
C MET A 738 -25.50 34.74 -21.39
N LEU A 739 -25.69 33.55 -21.96
CA LEU A 739 -26.98 32.87 -21.99
C LEU A 739 -27.49 32.60 -20.56
N LEU A 740 -26.65 32.04 -19.70
CA LEU A 740 -26.98 31.79 -18.29
C LEU A 740 -27.35 33.08 -17.56
N LEU A 741 -26.53 34.13 -17.67
CA LEU A 741 -26.76 35.42 -17.02
C LEU A 741 -28.11 36.01 -17.44
N LEU A 742 -28.37 36.13 -18.74
CA LEU A 742 -29.61 36.73 -19.23
C LEU A 742 -30.84 35.87 -18.90
N THR A 743 -30.71 34.54 -18.96
CA THR A 743 -31.79 33.62 -18.56
C THR A 743 -32.15 33.79 -17.09
N ARG A 744 -31.15 33.91 -16.20
CA ARG A 744 -31.38 34.09 -14.77
C ARG A 744 -31.97 35.45 -14.43
N LEU A 745 -31.55 36.53 -15.12
CA LEU A 745 -32.20 37.84 -15.00
C LEU A 745 -33.68 37.77 -15.41
N LEU A 746 -33.99 37.08 -16.51
CA LEU A 746 -35.37 36.91 -16.98
C LEU A 746 -36.26 36.08 -16.04
N LYS A 747 -35.69 35.31 -15.11
CA LYS A 747 -36.44 34.54 -14.11
C LYS A 747 -36.66 35.30 -12.78
N MET A 748 -36.07 36.48 -12.60
CA MET A 748 -36.26 37.31 -11.40
C MET A 748 -37.68 37.86 -11.28
N SER A 749 -38.10 38.26 -10.08
CA SER A 749 -39.30 39.09 -9.87
C SER A 749 -39.16 40.47 -10.50
N ASP A 750 -40.26 41.15 -10.78
CA ASP A 750 -40.24 42.45 -11.47
C ASP A 750 -39.50 43.54 -10.70
N GLU A 751 -39.58 43.54 -9.37
CA GLU A 751 -38.87 44.50 -8.52
C GLU A 751 -37.36 44.38 -8.67
N ARG A 752 -36.86 43.13 -8.55
CA ARG A 752 -35.44 42.82 -8.69
C ARG A 752 -34.95 43.02 -10.11
N PHE A 753 -35.75 42.60 -11.09
CA PHE A 753 -35.45 42.82 -12.49
C PHE A 753 -35.27 44.31 -12.78
N ARG A 754 -36.10 45.19 -12.19
CA ARG A 754 -35.97 46.65 -12.36
C ARG A 754 -34.62 47.17 -11.88
N VAL A 755 -34.17 46.75 -10.69
CA VAL A 755 -32.87 47.14 -10.12
C VAL A 755 -31.72 46.72 -11.03
N HIS A 756 -31.70 45.46 -11.46
CA HIS A 756 -30.65 44.92 -12.31
C HIS A 756 -30.70 45.49 -13.74
N ALA A 757 -31.88 45.58 -14.34
CA ALA A 757 -32.06 46.09 -15.70
C ALA A 757 -31.61 47.55 -15.80
N ALA A 758 -31.90 48.39 -14.80
CA ALA A 758 -31.45 49.78 -14.78
C ALA A 758 -29.92 49.92 -14.88
N VAL A 759 -29.17 48.99 -14.27
CA VAL A 759 -27.70 48.98 -14.29
C VAL A 759 -27.14 48.37 -15.58
N TYR A 760 -27.74 47.29 -16.07
CA TYR A 760 -27.18 46.53 -17.20
C TYR A 760 -27.65 47.01 -18.57
N TYR A 761 -28.76 47.74 -18.66
CA TYR A 761 -29.38 48.12 -19.92
C TYR A 761 -28.41 48.79 -20.91
N PRO A 762 -27.61 49.81 -20.54
CA PRO A 762 -26.66 50.42 -21.47
C PRO A 762 -25.65 49.42 -22.03
N LEU A 763 -25.11 48.54 -21.16
CA LEU A 763 -24.14 47.52 -21.57
C LEU A 763 -24.78 46.49 -22.52
N LEU A 764 -26.02 46.11 -22.26
CA LEU A 764 -26.75 45.14 -23.11
C LEU A 764 -27.15 45.74 -24.47
N CYS A 765 -27.34 47.06 -24.57
CA CYS A 765 -27.47 47.74 -25.85
C CYS A 765 -26.17 47.63 -26.68
N GLU A 766 -25.01 47.82 -26.05
CA GLU A 766 -23.72 47.64 -26.73
C GLU A 766 -23.48 46.18 -27.17
N VAL A 767 -23.99 45.21 -26.43
CA VAL A 767 -23.88 43.77 -26.80
C VAL A 767 -24.55 43.49 -28.16
N ILE A 768 -25.58 44.23 -28.56
CA ILE A 768 -26.28 44.08 -29.86
C ILE A 768 -25.33 44.34 -31.04
N MET A 769 -24.30 45.15 -30.84
CA MET A 769 -23.36 45.55 -31.90
C MET A 769 -22.43 44.40 -32.35
N PHE A 770 -22.42 43.27 -31.64
CA PHE A 770 -21.59 42.11 -31.97
C PHE A 770 -22.36 41.04 -32.76
N ASP A 771 -21.61 40.19 -33.48
CA ASP A 771 -22.17 39.02 -34.14
C ASP A 771 -22.47 37.91 -33.13
N LEU A 772 -23.66 37.97 -32.53
CA LEU A 772 -24.12 37.02 -31.52
C LEU A 772 -24.76 35.77 -32.16
N LYS A 773 -24.58 34.61 -31.50
CA LYS A 773 -25.33 33.38 -31.84
C LYS A 773 -26.85 33.59 -31.69
N LEU A 774 -27.63 32.82 -32.45
CA LEU A 774 -29.10 32.95 -32.52
C LEU A 774 -29.76 32.85 -31.15
N GLU A 775 -29.28 31.94 -30.32
CA GLU A 775 -29.75 31.68 -28.96
C GLU A 775 -29.57 32.91 -28.07
N LEU A 776 -28.41 33.57 -28.16
CA LEU A 776 -28.12 34.76 -27.38
C LEU A 776 -28.93 35.97 -27.85
N ARG A 777 -29.13 36.12 -29.18
CA ARG A 777 -30.04 37.13 -29.75
C ARG A 777 -31.47 36.91 -29.28
N SER A 778 -31.94 35.66 -29.27
CA SER A 778 -33.28 35.26 -28.82
C SER A 778 -33.53 35.67 -27.37
N ILE A 779 -32.59 35.38 -26.46
CA ILE A 779 -32.72 35.76 -25.05
C ILE A 779 -32.56 37.26 -24.83
N LEU A 780 -31.63 37.93 -25.52
CA LEU A 780 -31.47 39.37 -25.42
C LEU A 780 -32.73 40.11 -25.89
N LYS A 781 -33.39 39.63 -26.94
CA LYS A 781 -34.70 40.13 -27.37
C LYS A 781 -35.75 39.97 -26.27
N LYS A 782 -35.83 38.81 -25.60
CA LYS A 782 -36.77 38.59 -24.48
C LYS A 782 -36.49 39.56 -23.33
N PHE A 783 -35.22 39.82 -23.03
CA PHE A 783 -34.83 40.82 -22.02
C PHE A 783 -35.34 42.21 -22.37
N LEU A 784 -35.09 42.69 -23.59
CA LEU A 784 -35.55 44.00 -24.06
C LEU A 784 -37.08 44.12 -24.06
N LEU A 785 -37.79 43.05 -24.47
CA LEU A 785 -39.25 43.01 -24.44
C LEU A 785 -39.80 43.05 -23.01
N ARG A 786 -39.11 42.46 -22.03
CA ARG A 786 -39.52 42.49 -20.61
C ARG A 786 -39.39 43.88 -20.00
N ILE A 787 -38.47 44.73 -20.47
CA ILE A 787 -38.31 46.10 -19.96
C ILE A 787 -39.59 46.92 -20.15
N ALA A 788 -40.27 46.76 -21.29
CA ALA A 788 -41.43 47.58 -21.63
C ALA A 788 -42.57 47.50 -20.59
N PRO A 789 -43.07 46.31 -20.19
CA PRO A 789 -44.05 46.20 -19.11
C PRO A 789 -43.47 46.51 -17.72
N THR A 790 -42.23 46.12 -17.40
CA THR A 790 -41.68 46.31 -16.04
C THR A 790 -41.39 47.78 -15.68
N PHE A 791 -41.12 48.62 -16.68
CA PHE A 791 -40.88 50.06 -16.54
C PHE A 791 -42.02 50.93 -17.06
N ASN A 792 -43.15 50.33 -17.48
CA ASN A 792 -44.31 51.03 -18.05
C ASN A 792 -43.96 51.93 -19.26
N ILE A 793 -43.13 51.41 -20.18
CA ILE A 793 -42.71 52.13 -21.39
C ILE A 793 -43.77 52.03 -22.50
N THR A 794 -44.49 50.92 -22.57
CA THR A 794 -45.62 50.70 -23.49
C THR A 794 -46.92 50.61 -22.71
N GLU A 795 -48.01 51.17 -23.23
CA GLU A 795 -49.35 50.94 -22.70
C GLU A 795 -49.71 49.45 -22.83
N ALA A 796 -50.30 48.89 -21.77
CA ALA A 796 -50.60 47.46 -21.63
C ALA A 796 -51.63 46.95 -22.64
#